data_AF-A0A524MVK9-F1
#
_entry.id   AF-A0A524MVK9-F1
#
_cell.length_a   1.000
_cell.length_b   1.000
_cell.length_c   1.000
_cell.angle_alpha   90.00
_cell.angle_beta   90.00
_cell.angle_gamma   90.00
#
_symmetry.space_group_name_H-M   'P 1'
#
loop_
_entity.id
_entity.type
_entity.pdbx_description
1 polymer ?
#
loop_
_entity_poly.entity_id
_entity_poly.type
_entity_poly.pdbx_seq_one_letter_code
_entity_poly.pdbx_strand_id
1 'polypeptide(L)'
;MRDMRVDYANDIAIGSYLGRVADRFHNDHFISRLADVRSLIPSEHGNVRNAGFNTVSRVPIAAVDGAVAVSIKAYAKRNIFRDAHDRVHGSPARRSWVAARYLQRHGVGTPEPIAFLEKWDGSRLVESYFLAVHEDGISCLRDELVRLYSTDSICSKFMALLESVAIAVRKMHDAGLVHGDLGNQNILLRRTEDDHWTDVHFVDLNRARVLGKVSARWRACDISRISLPSDFLRVFKEMYFCDLPTPEFERFEKSFRRSFAWHTRTRRFRHPFRSLFGDGRGADPKYPPEKDMWIWDDRSGQPVSPLRESDRRRYRSLSGHLRVAASTFPAILPVRKAFLRLKRECYEKHVSMVDCVGISFEPERASFDGQLSMLAELGKVPVLVRLYRHEQDTELAFRAEAVRRLSEAGHSVSVSLVQDRRAVIEPACWERFVHDALALVADTVDMVEVGHAINRSKWGIWGPDEHAVLIRGALSAASEYPSVSWIGPAGIDFEYPFVLAALRNFPKELQLRALSHHLYVDRRGAPENRQGRFSALEKFAIARAIAEWSPVCEGRAIVSEVNWPLKGGGVYSPVGAPYESPGRRFNDPSVTEEEYSDYMVRYLMIAICSGMIDRVYWWSLIARGFGLVDNADSHSWRKRPAFDAIKWFLAVLADSTFVGRITCGEGVHVFLFEQQAGTKMAVGYSHPGGRRVDLPFGCDSILDSTGRFAQVAGRSVQLSGSPLYFMNVT
;
A
#
# COMPACT_ATOMS: atom_id res chain seq x y z
N MET A 1 22.94 35.92 7.63
CA MET A 1 23.53 35.06 8.68
C MET A 1 23.64 35.89 9.95
N ARG A 2 22.72 35.72 10.91
CA ARG A 2 23.05 36.02 12.30
C ARG A 2 23.40 34.68 12.92
N ASP A 3 24.67 34.26 12.79
CA ASP A 3 25.17 33.24 13.69
C ASP A 3 24.94 33.76 15.10
N MET A 4 24.39 32.93 15.98
CA MET A 4 24.16 33.27 17.38
C MET A 4 25.51 33.66 18.00
N ARG A 5 25.84 34.96 18.00
CA ARG A 5 26.93 35.47 18.84
C ARG A 5 26.52 35.14 20.27
N VAL A 6 27.45 34.55 21.02
CA VAL A 6 27.17 34.15 22.39
C VAL A 6 26.85 35.40 23.20
N ASP A 7 25.62 35.49 23.64
CA ASP A 7 25.20 36.46 24.63
C ASP A 7 25.40 35.85 26.02
N TYR A 8 26.41 36.36 26.73
CA TYR A 8 26.67 36.01 28.11
C TYR A 8 25.86 36.89 29.09
N ALA A 9 25.14 37.90 28.60
CA ALA A 9 24.27 38.71 29.44
C ALA A 9 23.14 37.82 30.00
N ASN A 10 22.96 37.87 31.32
CA ASN A 10 22.01 37.07 32.11
C ASN A 10 22.44 35.60 32.37
N ASP A 11 23.70 35.24 32.15
CA ASP A 11 24.23 33.99 32.68
C ASP A 11 24.60 34.16 34.16
N ILE A 12 24.35 33.13 34.96
CA ILE A 12 24.60 33.12 36.39
C ILE A 12 25.65 32.06 36.74
N ALA A 13 26.37 32.30 37.83
CA ALA A 13 27.24 31.29 38.43
C ALA A 13 26.40 30.27 39.21
N ILE A 14 26.58 28.99 38.91
CA ILE A 14 25.88 27.87 39.54
C ILE A 14 26.96 26.90 40.03
N GLY A 15 27.44 27.12 41.27
CA GLY A 15 28.62 26.43 41.79
C GLY A 15 29.85 26.68 40.92
N SER A 16 30.42 25.61 40.34
CA SER A 16 31.59 25.71 39.43
C SER A 16 31.22 25.88 37.94
N TYR A 17 29.93 26.04 37.64
CA TYR A 17 29.40 26.16 36.29
C TYR A 17 28.94 27.59 35.98
N LEU A 18 29.06 27.99 34.72
CA LEU A 18 28.33 29.11 34.16
C LEU A 18 27.08 28.57 33.45
N GLY A 19 25.92 29.18 33.66
CA GLY A 19 24.70 28.66 33.09
C GLY A 19 23.52 29.62 33.13
N ARG A 20 22.37 29.12 32.69
CA ARG A 20 21.08 29.82 32.81
C ARG A 20 20.00 28.82 33.14
N VAL A 21 19.08 29.23 34.00
CA VAL A 21 17.89 28.45 34.41
C VAL A 21 16.65 29.18 33.90
N ALA A 22 15.65 28.44 33.40
CA ALA A 22 14.37 29.04 32.98
C ALA A 22 13.63 29.63 34.18
N ASP A 23 12.88 30.70 33.94
CA ASP A 23 12.19 31.50 34.97
C ASP A 23 11.34 30.63 35.92
N ARG A 24 10.62 29.64 35.38
CA ARG A 24 9.81 28.67 36.17
C ARG A 24 10.62 27.88 37.21
N PHE A 25 11.88 27.59 36.90
CA PHE A 25 12.78 26.79 37.76
C PHE A 25 13.80 27.65 38.49
N HIS A 26 13.69 28.98 38.39
CA HIS A 26 14.65 29.93 38.95
C HIS A 26 14.40 30.18 40.45
N ASN A 27 14.74 29.20 41.28
CA ASN A 27 14.71 29.29 42.74
C ASN A 27 16.01 28.77 43.36
N ASP A 28 16.37 29.30 44.54
CA ASP A 28 17.65 29.02 45.19
C ASP A 28 17.83 27.54 45.53
N HIS A 29 16.75 26.84 45.90
CA HIS A 29 16.81 25.41 46.19
C HIS A 29 17.22 24.61 44.95
N PHE A 30 16.58 24.87 43.81
CA PHE A 30 16.84 24.18 42.56
C PHE A 30 18.23 24.53 42.02
N ILE A 31 18.62 25.80 42.05
CA ILE A 31 19.96 26.26 41.64
C ILE A 31 21.05 25.59 42.50
N SER A 32 20.85 25.48 43.81
CA SER A 32 21.81 24.82 44.71
C SER A 32 22.03 23.34 44.36
N ARG A 33 20.99 22.63 43.90
CA ARG A 33 21.10 21.24 43.43
C ARG A 33 21.87 21.14 42.11
N LEU A 34 21.68 22.10 41.20
CA LEU A 34 22.41 22.14 39.94
C LEU A 34 23.91 22.45 40.12
N ALA A 35 24.31 23.07 41.24
CA ALA A 35 25.72 23.35 41.54
C ALA A 35 26.59 22.08 41.61
N ASP A 36 25.98 20.93 41.92
CA ASP A 36 26.60 19.61 41.88
C ASP A 36 25.85 18.65 40.93
N VAL A 37 25.51 19.12 39.73
CA VAL A 37 24.79 18.33 38.71
C VAL A 37 25.42 16.97 38.42
N ARG A 38 26.73 16.83 38.64
CA ARG A 38 27.46 15.59 38.39
C ARG A 38 27.09 14.48 39.37
N SER A 39 26.84 14.80 40.64
CA SER A 39 26.40 13.81 41.63
C SER A 39 24.95 13.35 41.40
N LEU A 40 24.16 14.16 40.69
CA LEU A 40 22.81 13.81 40.27
C LEU A 40 22.76 12.74 39.16
N ILE A 41 23.84 12.59 38.39
CA ILE A 41 23.92 11.60 37.30
C ILE A 41 24.36 10.25 37.88
N PRO A 42 23.58 9.17 37.73
CA PRO A 42 23.93 7.84 38.23
C PRO A 42 25.35 7.42 37.82
N SER A 43 26.11 6.79 38.72
CA SER A 43 27.54 6.46 38.54
C SER A 43 27.85 5.60 37.30
N GLU A 44 26.89 4.79 36.83
CA GLU A 44 26.97 4.03 35.58
C GLU A 44 27.02 4.94 34.32
N HIS A 45 26.47 6.16 34.42
CA HIS A 45 26.44 7.19 33.39
C HIS A 45 27.33 8.41 33.72
N GLY A 46 27.82 8.52 34.97
CA GLY A 46 28.57 9.66 35.53
C GLY A 46 30.09 9.66 35.24
N ASN A 47 30.63 8.59 34.66
CA ASN A 47 32.04 8.52 34.23
C ASN A 47 32.25 9.08 32.81
N VAL A 48 31.82 10.32 32.58
CA VAL A 48 32.02 11.09 31.33
C VAL A 48 33.52 11.25 30.97
N ARG A 49 34.44 10.99 31.91
CA ARG A 49 35.89 11.04 31.65
C ARG A 49 36.39 9.91 30.73
N ASN A 50 35.73 8.75 30.65
CA ASN A 50 36.28 7.57 29.95
C ASN A 50 35.50 7.09 28.71
N ALA A 51 34.26 7.56 28.48
CA ALA A 51 33.42 6.96 27.43
C ALA A 51 33.55 7.61 26.02
N GLY A 52 33.96 8.88 25.90
CA GLY A 52 34.06 9.54 24.58
C GLY A 52 32.72 9.76 23.83
N PHE A 53 31.58 9.55 24.50
CA PHE A 53 30.22 9.69 23.93
C PHE A 53 29.33 10.59 24.79
N ASN A 54 28.30 11.18 24.18
CA ASN A 54 27.27 11.93 24.90
C ASN A 54 26.38 10.94 25.67
N THR A 55 25.91 11.32 26.86
CA THR A 55 24.97 10.52 27.66
C THR A 55 23.69 11.31 27.95
N VAL A 56 22.58 10.60 28.14
CA VAL A 56 21.31 11.16 28.60
C VAL A 56 20.89 10.37 29.83
N SER A 57 20.60 11.05 30.93
CA SER A 57 20.18 10.43 32.19
C SER A 57 18.88 11.04 32.68
N ARG A 58 17.94 10.19 33.11
CA ARG A 58 16.71 10.62 33.78
C ARG A 58 16.98 10.73 35.28
N VAL A 59 16.70 11.88 35.87
CA VAL A 59 16.92 12.16 37.28
C VAL A 59 15.71 12.89 37.87
N PRO A 60 15.12 12.42 38.98
CA PRO A 60 14.15 13.21 39.73
C PRO A 60 14.88 14.34 40.48
N ILE A 61 14.44 15.59 40.29
CA ILE A 61 14.98 16.75 41.01
C ILE A 61 13.83 17.40 41.80
N ALA A 62 14.03 17.57 43.11
CA ALA A 62 13.05 18.27 43.95
C ALA A 62 12.93 19.74 43.53
N ALA A 63 11.70 20.18 43.21
CA ALA A 63 11.35 21.57 43.00
C ALA A 63 10.32 22.03 44.06
N VAL A 64 10.03 23.33 44.09
CA VAL A 64 9.12 23.95 45.07
C VAL A 64 7.72 23.32 45.01
N ASP A 65 7.25 22.94 43.82
CA ASP A 65 5.92 22.34 43.58
C ASP A 65 5.94 20.79 43.51
N GLY A 66 7.01 20.15 44.01
CA GLY A 66 7.19 18.70 43.97
C GLY A 66 8.38 18.24 43.10
N ALA A 67 8.63 16.93 43.08
CA ALA A 67 9.73 16.37 42.29
C ALA A 67 9.43 16.43 40.79
N VAL A 68 10.34 16.99 40.01
CA VAL A 68 10.27 17.06 38.55
C VAL A 68 11.23 16.03 37.96
N ALA A 69 10.75 15.19 37.05
CA ALA A 69 11.62 14.29 36.29
C ALA A 69 12.40 15.11 35.24
N VAL A 70 13.73 15.02 35.27
CA VAL A 70 14.63 15.82 34.41
C VAL A 70 15.49 14.90 33.54
N SER A 71 15.55 15.21 32.25
CA SER A 71 16.50 14.62 31.32
C SER A 71 17.76 15.48 31.27
N ILE A 72 18.88 14.93 31.74
CA ILE A 72 20.19 15.58 31.71
C ILE A 72 21.00 15.00 30.56
N LYS A 73 21.28 15.82 29.54
CA LYS A 73 22.17 15.48 28.43
C LYS A 73 23.57 16.01 28.68
N ALA A 74 24.51 15.11 28.95
CA ALA A 74 25.93 15.43 29.10
C ALA A 74 26.67 15.28 27.76
N TYR A 75 27.41 16.30 27.34
CA TYR A 75 28.19 16.27 26.10
C TYR A 75 29.63 15.82 26.36
N ALA A 76 30.12 14.90 25.55
CA ALA A 76 31.51 14.43 25.65
C ALA A 76 32.52 15.55 25.38
N LYS A 77 33.67 15.48 26.05
CA LYS A 77 34.82 16.34 25.78
C LYS A 77 35.25 16.22 24.33
N ARG A 78 35.58 17.35 23.71
CA ARG A 78 35.98 17.44 22.30
C ARG A 78 37.44 17.87 22.17
N ASN A 79 37.93 17.84 20.93
CA ASN A 79 39.28 18.31 20.62
C ASN A 79 39.36 19.84 20.68
N ILE A 80 40.59 20.37 20.75
CA ILE A 80 40.86 21.79 20.98
C ILE A 80 40.24 22.69 19.89
N PHE A 81 40.24 22.24 18.63
CA PHE A 81 39.62 22.98 17.53
C PHE A 81 38.10 23.12 17.68
N ARG A 82 37.43 22.07 18.18
CA ARG A 82 36.00 22.13 18.49
C ARG A 82 35.72 23.03 19.68
N ASP A 83 36.58 23.04 20.68
CA ASP A 83 36.44 23.94 21.83
C ASP A 83 36.58 25.40 21.42
N ALA A 84 37.54 25.72 20.52
CA ALA A 84 37.68 27.06 19.97
C ALA A 84 36.41 27.51 19.22
N HIS A 85 35.80 26.62 18.42
CA HIS A 85 34.51 26.87 17.80
C HIS A 85 33.39 27.06 18.84
N ASP A 86 33.31 26.19 19.85
CA ASP A 86 32.31 26.27 20.92
C ASP A 86 32.51 27.52 21.81
N ARG A 87 33.73 28.09 21.87
CA ARG A 87 33.99 29.36 22.56
C ARG A 87 33.37 30.56 21.83
N VAL A 88 33.35 30.52 20.49
CA VAL A 88 32.79 31.57 19.63
C VAL A 88 31.28 31.42 19.44
N HIS A 89 30.78 30.20 19.36
CA HIS A 89 29.39 29.87 19.01
C HIS A 89 28.58 29.29 20.18
N GLY A 90 29.16 29.24 21.38
CA GLY A 90 28.54 28.70 22.59
C GLY A 90 28.75 27.20 22.73
N SER A 91 28.71 26.67 23.96
CA SER A 91 28.80 25.22 24.18
C SER A 91 27.64 24.46 23.52
N PRO A 92 27.78 23.15 23.26
CA PRO A 92 26.68 22.34 22.75
C PRO A 92 25.40 22.45 23.58
N ALA A 93 25.53 22.47 24.92
CA ALA A 93 24.38 22.63 25.80
C ALA A 93 23.72 24.01 25.68
N ARG A 94 24.51 25.08 25.63
CA ARG A 94 24.01 26.43 25.40
C ARG A 94 23.27 26.55 24.07
N ARG A 95 23.81 25.97 22.99
CA ARG A 95 23.13 25.97 21.69
C ARG A 95 21.81 25.22 21.73
N SER A 96 21.76 24.05 22.38
CA SER A 96 20.52 23.31 22.60
C SER A 96 19.50 24.12 23.40
N TRP A 97 19.93 24.81 24.46
CA TRP A 97 19.08 25.70 25.25
C TRP A 97 18.46 26.82 24.43
N VAL A 98 19.29 27.56 23.70
CA VAL A 98 18.81 28.70 22.91
C VAL A 98 17.83 28.24 21.84
N ALA A 99 18.12 27.12 21.17
CA ALA A 99 17.21 26.54 20.19
C ALA A 99 15.91 26.04 20.82
N ALA A 100 15.95 25.35 21.96
CA ALA A 100 14.75 24.86 22.65
C ALA A 100 13.85 26.03 23.11
N ARG A 101 14.43 27.07 23.73
CA ARG A 101 13.68 28.28 24.11
C ARG A 101 13.11 29.01 22.90
N TYR A 102 13.84 29.00 21.77
CA TYR A 102 13.33 29.57 20.52
C TYR A 102 12.09 28.80 20.03
N LEU A 103 12.15 27.46 19.98
CA LEU A 103 11.01 26.63 19.59
C LEU A 103 9.80 26.85 20.48
N GLN A 104 9.97 26.84 21.81
CA GLN A 104 8.89 27.10 22.77
C GLN A 104 8.20 28.44 22.54
N ARG A 105 8.97 29.51 22.34
CA ARG A 105 8.43 30.87 22.09
C ARG A 105 7.61 30.97 20.80
N HIS A 106 7.85 30.08 19.84
CA HIS A 106 7.12 30.02 18.56
C HIS A 106 6.07 28.90 18.56
N GLY A 107 5.76 28.31 19.72
CA GLY A 107 4.81 27.22 19.87
C GLY A 107 5.21 25.95 19.12
N VAL A 108 6.50 25.75 18.82
CA VAL A 108 7.00 24.52 18.20
C VAL A 108 7.43 23.56 19.30
N GLY A 109 7.01 22.30 19.19
CA GLY A 109 7.22 21.28 20.22
C GLY A 109 8.69 20.96 20.48
N THR A 110 9.07 20.95 21.75
CA THR A 110 10.36 20.49 22.28
C THR A 110 10.20 20.30 23.79
N PRO A 111 10.89 19.35 24.43
CA PRO A 111 10.79 19.19 25.88
C PRO A 111 11.18 20.47 26.60
N GLU A 112 10.45 20.80 27.68
CA GLU A 112 10.62 22.09 28.35
C GLU A 112 12.07 22.24 28.84
N PRO A 113 12.84 23.20 28.30
CA PRO A 113 14.22 23.37 28.68
C PRO A 113 14.25 24.00 30.09
N ILE A 114 14.95 23.32 31.01
CA ILE A 114 15.15 23.71 32.42
C ILE A 114 16.41 24.57 32.62
N ALA A 115 17.58 24.07 32.19
CA ALA A 115 18.83 24.83 32.26
C ALA A 115 19.86 24.40 31.21
N PHE A 116 20.90 25.23 31.03
CA PHE A 116 22.20 24.75 30.54
C PHE A 116 23.30 25.09 31.54
N LEU A 117 24.31 24.23 31.60
CA LEU A 117 25.50 24.37 32.46
C LEU A 117 26.74 24.12 31.61
N GLU A 118 27.72 25.00 31.67
CA GLU A 118 29.02 24.84 31.03
C GLU A 118 30.17 25.18 31.98
N LYS A 119 31.26 24.43 31.88
CA LYS A 119 32.47 24.64 32.66
C LYS A 119 33.67 24.74 31.73
N TRP A 120 34.31 25.90 31.74
CA TRP A 120 35.51 26.18 30.98
C TRP A 120 36.73 26.20 31.91
N ASP A 121 37.81 25.57 31.48
CA ASP A 121 39.14 25.67 32.10
C ASP A 121 40.08 26.26 31.05
N GLY A 122 40.40 27.55 31.20
CA GLY A 122 41.01 28.35 30.15
C GLY A 122 40.21 28.30 28.84
N SER A 123 40.81 27.76 27.78
CA SER A 123 40.19 27.60 26.46
C SER A 123 39.52 26.24 26.25
N ARG A 124 39.52 25.35 27.25
CA ARG A 124 38.99 23.98 27.13
C ARG A 124 37.60 23.89 27.74
N LEU A 125 36.66 23.31 27.00
CA LEU A 125 35.33 22.99 27.50
C LEU A 125 35.41 21.67 28.27
N VAL A 126 35.39 21.75 29.60
CA VAL A 126 35.58 20.59 30.47
C VAL A 126 34.27 19.82 30.66
N GLU A 127 33.16 20.54 30.85
CA GLU A 127 31.84 19.95 31.08
C GLU A 127 30.75 20.80 30.39
N SER A 128 29.71 20.14 29.88
CA SER A 128 28.58 20.79 29.22
C SER A 128 27.33 19.92 29.38
N TYR A 129 26.29 20.47 30.02
CA TYR A 129 25.04 19.79 30.35
C TYR A 129 23.84 20.60 29.89
N PHE A 130 22.92 19.97 29.17
CA PHE A 130 21.61 20.51 28.83
C PHE A 130 20.53 19.76 29.62
N LEU A 131 19.65 20.49 30.29
CA LEU A 131 18.60 19.94 31.14
C LEU A 131 17.24 20.34 30.57
N ALA A 132 16.35 19.36 30.44
CA ALA A 132 14.96 19.56 30.05
C ALA A 132 14.03 18.67 30.87
N VAL A 133 12.77 19.04 30.99
CA VAL A 133 11.73 18.21 31.59
C VAL A 133 11.70 16.87 30.86
N HIS A 134 11.70 15.78 31.61
CA HIS A 134 11.52 14.44 31.06
C HIS A 134 10.03 14.22 30.79
N GLU A 135 9.74 13.77 29.59
CA GLU A 135 8.37 13.44 29.19
C GLU A 135 8.21 11.93 29.16
N ASP A 136 7.26 11.44 29.95
CA ASP A 136 6.89 10.03 29.98
C ASP A 136 5.91 9.70 28.84
N GLY A 137 5.95 8.46 28.35
CA GLY A 137 5.02 7.97 27.32
C GLY A 137 5.23 8.54 25.92
N ILE A 138 6.45 9.01 25.61
CA ILE A 138 6.84 9.42 24.26
C ILE A 138 7.75 8.38 23.60
N SER A 139 7.64 8.27 22.29
CA SER A 139 8.48 7.44 21.43
C SER A 139 9.18 8.33 20.40
N CYS A 140 10.17 7.81 19.66
CA CYS A 140 10.73 8.53 18.52
C CYS A 140 10.18 7.98 17.20
N LEU A 141 10.18 8.80 16.14
CA LEU A 141 9.64 8.41 14.82
C LEU A 141 10.27 7.13 14.30
N ARG A 142 11.57 6.87 14.59
CA ARG A 142 12.21 5.60 14.23
C ARG A 142 11.52 4.42 14.88
N ASP A 143 11.29 4.48 16.18
CA ASP A 143 10.77 3.36 16.95
C ASP A 143 9.29 3.11 16.61
N GLU A 144 8.50 4.16 16.35
CA GLU A 144 7.14 4.03 15.83
C GLU A 144 7.09 3.43 14.43
N LEU A 145 7.95 3.84 13.51
CA LEU A 145 8.03 3.23 12.18
C LEU A 145 8.43 1.75 12.28
N VAL A 146 9.42 1.42 13.10
CA VAL A 146 9.84 0.01 13.32
C VAL A 146 8.69 -0.81 13.92
N ARG A 147 7.95 -0.27 14.90
CA ARG A 147 6.76 -0.89 15.46
C ARG A 147 5.72 -1.16 14.38
N LEU A 148 5.31 -0.11 13.64
CA LEU A 148 4.31 -0.24 12.58
C LEU A 148 4.71 -1.30 11.55
N TYR A 149 5.95 -1.28 11.03
CA TYR A 149 6.41 -2.28 10.07
C TYR A 149 6.43 -3.73 10.60
N SER A 150 6.55 -3.91 11.91
CA SER A 150 6.78 -5.24 12.52
C SER A 150 5.51 -5.86 13.08
N THR A 151 4.62 -5.05 13.65
CA THR A 151 3.46 -5.55 14.41
C THR A 151 2.12 -5.05 13.91
N ASP A 152 2.08 -3.95 13.13
CA ASP A 152 0.85 -3.20 12.89
C ASP A 152 0.94 -2.44 11.57
N SER A 153 1.17 -3.18 10.49
CA SER A 153 1.51 -2.65 9.16
C SER A 153 0.30 -2.11 8.40
N ILE A 154 -0.55 -1.31 9.05
CA ILE A 154 -1.75 -0.69 8.48
C ILE A 154 -1.41 0.70 7.94
N CYS A 155 -1.75 0.95 6.67
CA CYS A 155 -1.32 2.12 5.92
C CYS A 155 -1.88 3.44 6.47
N SER A 156 -3.15 3.46 6.90
CA SER A 156 -3.77 4.65 7.50
C SER A 156 -2.98 5.18 8.71
N LYS A 157 -2.42 4.28 9.52
CA LYS A 157 -1.53 4.61 10.65
C LYS A 157 -0.22 5.26 10.19
N PHE A 158 0.41 4.74 9.13
CA PHE A 158 1.57 5.40 8.53
C PHE A 158 1.24 6.79 8.01
N MET A 159 0.10 6.97 7.32
CA MET A 159 -0.30 8.27 6.80
C MET A 159 -0.51 9.29 7.92
N ALA A 160 -1.21 8.92 8.99
CA ALA A 160 -1.42 9.79 10.16
C ALA A 160 -0.09 10.17 10.85
N LEU A 161 0.80 9.20 11.06
CA LEU A 161 2.14 9.44 11.62
C LEU A 161 2.96 10.41 10.76
N LEU A 162 3.01 10.17 9.44
CA LEU A 162 3.77 11.00 8.52
C LEU A 162 3.20 12.41 8.41
N GLU A 163 1.88 12.56 8.44
CA GLU A 163 1.20 13.85 8.43
C GLU A 163 1.52 14.68 9.68
N SER A 164 1.35 14.10 10.88
CA SER A 164 1.70 14.78 12.14
C SER A 164 3.14 15.28 12.15
N VAL A 165 4.09 14.44 11.68
CA VAL A 165 5.49 14.84 11.60
C VAL A 165 5.72 15.90 10.52
N ALA A 166 5.11 15.76 9.34
CA ALA A 166 5.28 16.71 8.25
C ALA A 166 4.80 18.11 8.65
N ILE A 167 3.65 18.20 9.33
CA ILE A 167 3.10 19.45 9.88
C ILE A 167 4.06 20.06 10.92
N ALA A 168 4.56 19.25 11.85
CA ALA A 168 5.49 19.73 12.87
C ALA A 168 6.82 20.24 12.28
N VAL A 169 7.38 19.51 11.31
CA VAL A 169 8.62 19.91 10.60
C VAL A 169 8.39 21.19 9.80
N ARG A 170 7.21 21.35 9.17
CA ARG A 170 6.82 22.60 8.51
C ARG A 170 6.76 23.74 9.51
N LYS A 171 6.09 23.55 10.65
CA LYS A 171 5.99 24.56 11.71
C LYS A 171 7.36 25.02 12.21
N MET A 172 8.30 24.08 12.40
CA MET A 172 9.69 24.39 12.76
C MET A 172 10.39 25.28 11.72
N HIS A 173 10.30 24.90 10.44
CA HIS A 173 10.92 25.67 9.35
C HIS A 173 10.24 27.04 9.12
N ASP A 174 8.92 27.12 9.29
CA ASP A 174 8.14 28.35 9.17
C ASP A 174 8.42 29.30 10.32
N ALA A 175 8.71 28.78 11.52
CA ALA A 175 9.25 29.55 12.65
C ALA A 175 10.69 30.04 12.44
N GLY A 176 11.34 29.69 11.32
CA GLY A 176 12.68 30.19 11.00
C GLY A 176 13.84 29.34 11.52
N LEU A 177 13.57 28.14 12.06
CA LEU A 177 14.59 27.24 12.60
C LEU A 177 14.86 26.07 11.66
N VAL A 178 16.15 25.72 11.50
CA VAL A 178 16.62 24.48 10.87
C VAL A 178 17.23 23.62 11.97
N HIS A 179 16.86 22.36 12.06
CA HIS A 179 17.37 21.45 13.08
C HIS A 179 18.85 21.09 12.85
N GLY A 180 19.24 20.89 11.60
CA GLY A 180 20.61 20.58 11.19
C GLY A 180 21.04 19.13 11.44
N ASP A 181 20.18 18.32 12.07
CA ASP A 181 20.35 16.89 12.30
C ASP A 181 19.00 16.16 12.44
N LEU A 182 18.03 16.50 11.58
CA LEU A 182 16.66 15.98 11.60
C LEU A 182 16.55 14.49 11.17
N GLY A 183 17.20 13.59 11.91
CA GLY A 183 17.01 12.15 11.77
C GLY A 183 15.76 11.68 12.53
N ASN A 184 15.20 10.54 12.14
CA ASN A 184 13.95 10.01 12.72
C ASN A 184 14.03 9.81 14.25
N GLN A 185 15.21 9.56 14.81
CA GLN A 185 15.40 9.41 16.27
C GLN A 185 15.34 10.74 17.04
N ASN A 186 15.43 11.89 16.36
CA ASN A 186 15.40 13.22 16.97
C ASN A 186 14.02 13.88 16.92
N ILE A 187 13.01 13.14 16.45
CA ILE A 187 11.61 13.55 16.40
C ILE A 187 10.88 12.66 17.39
N LEU A 188 10.54 13.22 18.55
CA LEU A 188 9.75 12.55 19.57
C LEU A 188 8.28 12.87 19.38
N LEU A 189 7.40 11.98 19.80
CA LEU A 189 5.97 12.12 19.65
C LEU A 189 5.24 11.22 20.65
N ARG A 190 4.03 11.62 21.00
CA ARG A 190 3.13 10.84 21.85
C ARG A 190 2.15 10.09 20.96
N ARG A 191 2.06 8.78 21.15
CA ARG A 191 1.00 7.97 20.55
C ARG A 191 -0.20 7.96 21.50
N THR A 192 -1.38 8.28 21.00
CA THR A 192 -2.64 8.19 21.73
C THR A 192 -3.20 6.77 21.65
N GLU A 193 -4.25 6.48 22.43
CA GLU A 193 -4.91 5.16 22.41
C GLU A 193 -5.58 4.87 21.06
N ASP A 194 -6.08 5.91 20.38
CA ASP A 194 -6.74 5.81 19.05
C ASP A 194 -5.75 5.78 17.86
N ASP A 195 -4.50 5.37 18.08
CA ASP A 195 -3.44 5.36 17.05
C ASP A 195 -3.26 6.70 16.31
N HIS A 196 -3.42 7.81 17.03
CA HIS A 196 -3.02 9.14 16.58
C HIS A 196 -1.69 9.55 17.21
N TRP A 197 -1.01 10.51 16.58
CA TRP A 197 0.24 11.04 17.08
C TRP A 197 0.15 12.54 17.32
N THR A 198 0.39 12.93 18.58
CA THR A 198 0.36 14.30 19.06
C THR A 198 1.71 14.68 19.65
N ASP A 199 1.84 15.94 20.08
CA ASP A 199 2.99 16.43 20.86
C ASP A 199 4.34 16.15 20.19
N VAL A 200 4.44 16.48 18.89
CA VAL A 200 5.68 16.25 18.13
C VAL A 200 6.76 17.20 18.61
N HIS A 201 7.80 16.64 19.23
CA HIS A 201 8.87 17.33 19.92
C HIS A 201 10.23 17.11 19.24
N PHE A 202 10.97 18.18 19.00
CA PHE A 202 12.32 18.11 18.43
C PHE A 202 13.38 18.08 19.53
N VAL A 203 14.32 17.13 19.45
CA VAL A 203 15.41 16.96 20.42
C VAL A 203 16.78 16.90 19.73
N ASP A 204 17.86 16.97 20.51
CA ASP A 204 19.23 17.12 19.97
C ASP A 204 19.44 18.37 19.11
N LEU A 205 19.01 19.51 19.65
CA LEU A 205 19.05 20.80 18.97
C LEU A 205 20.44 21.47 18.95
N ASN A 206 21.52 20.75 19.29
CA ASN A 206 22.86 21.36 19.44
C ASN A 206 23.49 21.82 18.11
N ARG A 207 22.90 21.41 16.97
CA ARG A 207 23.26 21.80 15.60
C ARG A 207 22.22 22.71 14.94
N ALA A 208 21.15 23.06 15.67
CA ALA A 208 20.08 23.88 15.16
C ALA A 208 20.55 25.31 14.84
N ARG A 209 19.88 25.94 13.88
CA ARG A 209 20.19 27.29 13.41
C ARG A 209 18.92 28.11 13.27
N VAL A 210 18.89 29.27 13.91
CA VAL A 210 17.83 30.27 13.74
C VAL A 210 18.22 31.17 12.57
N LEU A 211 17.43 31.13 11.48
CA LEU A 211 17.72 31.83 10.22
C LEU A 211 16.71 32.94 9.92
N GLY A 212 15.62 33.06 10.69
CA GLY A 212 14.49 33.95 10.41
C GLY A 212 13.62 33.41 9.27
N LYS A 213 14.13 33.38 8.03
CA LYS A 213 13.47 32.74 6.89
C LYS A 213 14.31 31.56 6.38
N VAL A 214 13.76 30.35 6.47
CA VAL A 214 14.44 29.14 5.98
C VAL A 214 14.24 28.99 4.48
N SER A 215 15.33 29.03 3.71
CA SER A 215 15.31 28.85 2.25
C SER A 215 15.02 27.41 1.83
N ALA A 216 14.63 27.21 0.57
CA ALA A 216 14.39 25.88 -0.01
C ALA A 216 15.61 24.94 0.15
N ARG A 217 16.82 25.46 -0.02
CA ARG A 217 18.07 24.71 0.18
C ARG A 217 18.21 24.19 1.62
N TRP A 218 17.91 25.02 2.62
CA TRP A 218 18.03 24.62 4.02
C TRP A 218 16.93 23.64 4.44
N ARG A 219 15.68 23.87 4.00
CA ARG A 219 14.57 22.91 4.16
C ARG A 219 14.95 21.56 3.56
N ALA A 220 15.52 21.55 2.35
CA ALA A 220 15.95 20.35 1.65
C ALA A 220 17.10 19.62 2.38
N CYS A 221 18.07 20.36 2.92
CA CYS A 221 19.17 19.81 3.70
C CYS A 221 18.64 19.07 4.95
N ASP A 222 17.70 19.67 5.68
CA ASP A 222 17.15 19.05 6.89
C ASP A 222 16.28 17.84 6.56
N ILE A 223 15.32 17.97 5.63
CA ILE A 223 14.43 16.88 5.22
C ILE A 223 15.19 15.71 4.60
N SER A 224 16.33 15.95 3.92
CA SER A 224 17.15 14.87 3.35
C SER A 224 17.71 13.88 4.38
N ARG A 225 17.64 14.21 5.68
CA ARG A 225 18.05 13.36 6.80
C ARG A 225 16.94 12.44 7.30
N ILE A 226 15.69 12.73 6.98
CA ILE A 226 14.55 11.86 7.28
C ILE A 226 14.68 10.59 6.46
N SER A 227 14.64 9.44 7.14
CA SER A 227 14.80 8.12 6.52
C SER A 227 13.42 7.49 6.31
N LEU A 228 12.94 7.52 5.07
CA LEU A 228 11.70 6.86 4.64
C LEU A 228 11.92 6.14 3.31
N PRO A 229 11.15 5.08 3.04
CA PRO A 229 11.05 4.51 1.70
C PRO A 229 10.70 5.57 0.66
N SER A 230 11.14 5.40 -0.57
CA SER A 230 11.16 6.50 -1.54
C SER A 230 9.77 7.03 -1.94
N ASP A 231 8.72 6.21 -1.88
CA ASP A 231 7.36 6.69 -2.13
C ASP A 231 6.77 7.38 -0.89
N PHE A 232 7.03 6.84 0.30
CA PHE A 232 6.61 7.47 1.56
C PHE A 232 7.31 8.81 1.79
N LEU A 233 8.58 8.93 1.39
CA LEU A 233 9.29 10.21 1.39
C LEU A 233 8.67 11.21 0.41
N ARG A 234 8.18 10.74 -0.75
CA ARG A 234 7.46 11.59 -1.70
C ARG A 234 6.18 12.12 -1.06
N VAL A 235 5.36 11.24 -0.48
CA VAL A 235 4.12 11.61 0.23
C VAL A 235 4.41 12.57 1.39
N PHE A 236 5.42 12.27 2.23
CA PHE A 236 5.84 13.13 3.33
C PHE A 236 6.17 14.55 2.87
N LYS A 237 6.86 14.71 1.74
CA LYS A 237 7.15 16.02 1.17
C LYS A 237 5.88 16.73 0.70
N GLU A 238 4.96 16.03 0.06
CA GLU A 238 3.66 16.59 -0.37
C GLU A 238 2.85 17.07 0.84
N MET A 239 2.78 16.28 1.92
CA MET A 239 2.16 16.68 3.20
C MET A 239 2.84 17.91 3.80
N TYR A 240 4.18 17.95 3.79
CA TYR A 240 4.97 19.05 4.33
C TYR A 240 4.73 20.37 3.56
N PHE A 241 4.58 20.31 2.23
CA PHE A 241 4.28 21.49 1.41
C PHE A 241 2.78 21.82 1.36
N CYS A 242 1.92 20.86 1.69
CA CYS A 242 0.48 20.85 1.33
C CYS A 242 0.24 21.09 -0.17
N ASP A 243 1.24 20.75 -0.99
CA ASP A 243 1.29 20.91 -2.45
C ASP A 243 2.49 20.12 -2.99
N LEU A 244 2.71 20.13 -4.30
CA LEU A 244 3.91 19.58 -4.91
C LEU A 244 5.17 20.36 -4.47
N PRO A 245 6.26 19.66 -4.07
CA PRO A 245 7.51 20.31 -3.74
C PRO A 245 8.07 21.13 -4.91
N THR A 246 8.68 22.28 -4.62
CA THR A 246 9.26 23.11 -5.68
C THR A 246 10.42 22.40 -6.39
N PRO A 247 10.63 22.62 -7.70
CA PRO A 247 11.74 22.01 -8.44
C PRO A 247 13.13 22.38 -7.87
N GLU A 248 13.25 23.56 -7.26
CA GLU A 248 14.47 23.97 -6.56
C GLU A 248 14.73 23.11 -5.32
N PHE A 249 13.72 22.92 -4.47
CA PHE A 249 13.81 22.07 -3.29
C PHE A 249 14.22 20.63 -3.67
N GLU A 250 13.53 20.05 -4.66
CA GLU A 250 13.79 18.67 -5.14
C GLU A 250 15.23 18.46 -5.61
N ARG A 251 15.82 19.45 -6.30
CA ARG A 251 17.21 19.38 -6.76
C ARG A 251 18.19 19.33 -5.58
N PHE A 252 18.01 20.21 -4.59
CA PHE A 252 18.86 20.22 -3.41
C PHE A 252 18.71 18.96 -2.57
N GLU A 253 17.47 18.50 -2.35
CA GLU A 253 17.17 17.33 -1.53
C GLU A 253 17.86 16.08 -2.10
N LYS A 254 17.72 15.85 -3.42
CA LYS A 254 18.39 14.74 -4.11
C LYS A 254 19.91 14.82 -4.01
N SER A 255 20.48 16.03 -4.12
CA SER A 255 21.92 16.25 -4.02
C SER A 255 22.45 15.93 -2.62
N PHE A 256 21.77 16.43 -1.57
CA PHE A 256 22.13 16.14 -0.19
C PHE A 256 21.98 14.65 0.13
N ARG A 257 20.88 14.00 -0.28
CA ARG A 257 20.70 12.55 -0.11
C ARG A 257 21.80 11.73 -0.76
N ARG A 258 22.20 12.05 -1.99
CA ARG A 258 23.33 11.37 -2.67
C ARG A 258 24.62 11.54 -1.89
N SER A 259 24.87 12.75 -1.38
CA SER A 259 26.04 13.05 -0.56
C SER A 259 26.03 12.27 0.76
N PHE A 260 24.88 12.17 1.44
CA PHE A 260 24.72 11.36 2.65
C PHE A 260 24.87 9.86 2.40
N ALA A 261 24.29 9.35 1.31
CA ALA A 261 24.43 7.96 0.92
C ALA A 261 25.90 7.61 0.62
N TRP A 262 26.61 8.49 -0.10
CA TRP A 262 28.04 8.35 -0.38
C TRP A 262 28.87 8.39 0.91
N HIS A 263 28.62 9.37 1.78
CA HIS A 263 29.27 9.48 3.09
C HIS A 263 29.06 8.20 3.91
N THR A 264 27.85 7.66 3.94
CA THR A 264 27.53 6.43 4.69
C THR A 264 28.25 5.21 4.10
N ARG A 265 28.21 5.02 2.76
CA ARG A 265 28.90 3.91 2.07
C ARG A 265 30.43 3.94 2.27
N THR A 266 31.00 5.12 2.37
CA THR A 266 32.45 5.31 2.57
C THR A 266 32.87 5.29 4.03
N ARG A 267 31.96 5.09 5.00
CA ARG A 267 32.27 5.07 6.44
C ARG A 267 33.36 4.05 6.78
N ARG A 268 33.34 2.86 6.16
CA ARG A 268 34.37 1.81 6.34
C ARG A 268 35.77 2.26 5.91
N PHE A 269 35.88 3.14 4.92
CA PHE A 269 37.17 3.65 4.44
C PHE A 269 37.66 4.84 5.27
N ARG A 270 36.73 5.62 5.84
CA ARG A 270 37.04 6.79 6.67
C ARG A 270 37.30 6.43 8.14
N HIS A 271 36.74 5.32 8.61
CA HIS A 271 36.91 4.82 9.98
C HIS A 271 37.16 3.30 10.00
N PRO A 272 38.27 2.82 9.39
CA PRO A 272 38.53 1.39 9.20
C PRO A 272 38.56 0.60 10.51
N PHE A 273 39.19 1.15 11.55
CA PHE A 273 39.28 0.50 12.86
C PHE A 273 37.93 0.43 13.59
N ARG A 274 37.06 1.44 13.47
CA ARG A 274 35.72 1.39 14.10
C ARG A 274 34.78 0.39 13.41
N SER A 275 34.94 0.17 12.11
CA SER A 275 34.17 -0.88 11.42
C SER A 275 34.62 -2.30 11.75
N LEU A 276 35.87 -2.49 12.20
CA LEU A 276 36.44 -3.80 12.54
C LEU A 276 36.13 -4.26 13.97
N PHE A 277 36.14 -3.34 14.94
CA PHE A 277 35.95 -3.69 16.35
C PHE A 277 34.49 -3.65 16.83
N GLY A 278 33.54 -3.34 15.94
CA GLY A 278 32.12 -3.19 16.28
C GLY A 278 31.88 -1.99 17.20
N ASP A 279 30.75 -1.28 17.05
CA ASP A 279 30.49 -0.08 17.85
C ASP A 279 30.07 -0.40 19.32
N GLY A 280 30.10 -1.67 19.77
CA GLY A 280 29.79 -2.07 21.16
C GLY A 280 28.36 -1.73 21.64
N ARG A 281 27.52 -1.19 20.76
CA ARG A 281 26.12 -0.83 21.06
C ARG A 281 25.29 -2.09 20.98
N GLY A 282 24.36 -2.26 21.94
CA GLY A 282 23.26 -3.21 21.79
C GLY A 282 22.55 -3.00 20.45
N ALA A 283 21.84 -4.02 19.96
CA ALA A 283 21.16 -3.96 18.67
C ALA A 283 20.12 -2.82 18.65
N ASP A 284 20.49 -1.68 18.08
CA ASP A 284 19.59 -0.56 17.82
C ASP A 284 18.42 -1.10 16.98
N PRO A 285 17.14 -0.76 17.27
CA PRO A 285 16.02 -1.24 16.47
C PRO A 285 16.25 -0.92 15.00
N LYS A 286 16.34 -1.97 14.17
CA LYS A 286 16.64 -1.83 12.74
C LYS A 286 15.33 -1.86 11.98
N TYR A 287 15.16 -0.90 11.08
CA TYR A 287 14.15 -1.01 10.04
C TYR A 287 14.29 -2.36 9.33
N PRO A 288 13.17 -3.02 8.96
CA PRO A 288 13.25 -4.15 8.06
C PRO A 288 13.91 -3.72 6.74
N PRO A 289 14.53 -4.64 6.00
CA PRO A 289 15.02 -4.33 4.65
C PRO A 289 13.89 -3.75 3.79
N GLU A 290 14.17 -2.74 2.96
CA GLU A 290 13.12 -2.06 2.17
C GLU A 290 12.31 -3.01 1.28
N LYS A 291 12.93 -4.09 0.78
CA LYS A 291 12.27 -5.11 -0.02
C LYS A 291 11.26 -5.96 0.77
N ASP A 292 11.45 -6.02 2.09
CA ASP A 292 10.67 -6.82 3.03
C ASP A 292 9.64 -5.96 3.78
N MET A 293 9.61 -4.64 3.54
CA MET A 293 8.54 -3.76 4.01
C MET A 293 7.24 -4.06 3.27
N TRP A 294 6.25 -4.55 4.00
CA TRP A 294 4.91 -4.85 3.51
C TRP A 294 3.89 -4.14 4.38
N ILE A 295 2.95 -3.45 3.73
CA ILE A 295 2.00 -2.54 4.38
C ILE A 295 0.65 -2.75 3.72
N TRP A 296 -0.36 -3.09 4.52
CA TRP A 296 -1.74 -3.28 4.10
C TRP A 296 -2.47 -1.94 4.09
N ASP A 297 -3.14 -1.59 2.99
CA ASP A 297 -4.02 -0.43 2.95
C ASP A 297 -5.48 -0.86 3.15
N ASP A 298 -5.96 -0.53 4.34
CA ASP A 298 -7.29 -0.79 4.87
C ASP A 298 -8.41 -0.09 4.07
N ARG A 299 -8.08 0.97 3.32
CA ARG A 299 -9.06 1.73 2.52
C ARG A 299 -9.29 1.15 1.13
N SER A 300 -8.23 0.72 0.45
CA SER A 300 -8.34 0.15 -0.91
C SER A 300 -8.33 -1.39 -0.95
N GLY A 301 -8.13 -2.07 0.18
CA GLY A 301 -8.17 -3.54 0.26
C GLY A 301 -7.00 -4.22 -0.45
N GLN A 302 -5.83 -3.60 -0.43
CA GLN A 302 -4.62 -4.09 -1.09
C GLN A 302 -3.35 -3.56 -0.41
N PRO A 303 -2.19 -4.21 -0.57
CA PRO A 303 -0.95 -3.64 -0.06
C PRO A 303 -0.47 -2.46 -0.90
N VAL A 304 0.22 -1.52 -0.24
CA VAL A 304 0.87 -0.39 -0.90
C VAL A 304 2.31 -0.70 -1.27
N SER A 305 2.82 0.03 -2.26
CA SER A 305 4.24 -0.03 -2.61
C SER A 305 4.99 1.11 -1.91
N PRO A 306 5.73 0.85 -0.81
CA PRO A 306 6.47 1.91 -0.11
C PRO A 306 7.63 2.48 -0.95
N LEU A 307 8.03 1.76 -1.99
CA LEU A 307 9.10 2.15 -2.91
C LEU A 307 8.56 2.63 -4.26
N ARG A 308 9.21 3.64 -4.82
CA ARG A 308 9.02 4.04 -6.22
C ARG A 308 9.62 3.01 -7.17
N GLU A 309 9.10 2.97 -8.40
CA GLU A 309 9.51 1.99 -9.41
C GLU A 309 11.03 1.96 -9.65
N SER A 310 11.69 3.12 -9.70
CA SER A 310 13.14 3.22 -9.90
C SER A 310 13.95 2.54 -8.81
N ASP A 311 13.46 2.54 -7.57
CA ASP A 311 14.14 1.89 -6.45
C ASP A 311 13.79 0.41 -6.37
N ARG A 312 12.55 0.02 -6.70
CA ARG A 312 12.14 -1.39 -6.79
C ARG A 312 13.00 -2.19 -7.77
N ARG A 313 13.43 -1.58 -8.87
CA ARG A 313 14.30 -2.22 -9.88
C ARG A 313 15.63 -2.72 -9.29
N ARG A 314 16.11 -2.17 -8.17
CA ARG A 314 17.35 -2.62 -7.49
C ARG A 314 17.22 -3.99 -6.85
N TYR A 315 16.00 -4.40 -6.54
CA TYR A 315 15.71 -5.68 -5.90
C TYR A 315 15.33 -6.78 -6.89
N ARG A 316 15.20 -6.44 -8.19
CA ARG A 316 15.00 -7.41 -9.26
C ARG A 316 16.34 -7.94 -9.74
N SER A 317 16.57 -9.24 -9.61
CA SER A 317 17.82 -9.86 -10.04
C SER A 317 17.84 -10.10 -11.56
N LEU A 318 19.02 -9.91 -12.17
CA LEU A 318 19.22 -10.22 -13.59
C LEU A 318 18.97 -11.71 -13.87
N SER A 319 19.39 -12.60 -12.97
CA SER A 319 19.13 -14.04 -13.04
C SER A 319 17.64 -14.37 -13.00
N GLY A 320 16.83 -13.60 -12.25
CA GLY A 320 15.37 -13.70 -12.26
C GLY A 320 14.79 -13.42 -13.64
N HIS A 321 15.19 -12.32 -14.28
CA HIS A 321 14.74 -11.98 -15.62
C HIS A 321 15.16 -13.02 -16.67
N LEU A 322 16.40 -13.51 -16.60
CA LEU A 322 16.89 -14.56 -17.51
C LEU A 322 16.08 -15.85 -17.36
N ARG A 323 15.69 -16.24 -16.14
CA ARG A 323 14.84 -17.41 -15.91
C ARG A 323 13.42 -17.23 -16.45
N VAL A 324 12.84 -16.04 -16.31
CA VAL A 324 11.54 -15.74 -16.93
C VAL A 324 11.63 -15.86 -18.45
N ALA A 325 12.68 -15.31 -19.06
CA ALA A 325 12.91 -15.40 -20.50
C ALA A 325 13.11 -16.86 -20.96
N ALA A 326 13.95 -17.63 -20.26
CA ALA A 326 14.21 -19.05 -20.55
C ALA A 326 12.95 -19.91 -20.38
N SER A 327 12.07 -19.56 -19.43
CA SER A 327 10.80 -20.25 -19.22
C SER A 327 9.79 -19.95 -20.31
N THR A 328 9.77 -18.70 -20.78
CA THR A 328 8.85 -18.20 -21.82
C THR A 328 9.22 -18.70 -23.20
N PHE A 329 10.52 -18.81 -23.53
CA PHE A 329 10.98 -19.07 -24.90
C PHE A 329 10.36 -20.33 -25.54
N PRO A 330 10.30 -21.50 -24.87
CA PRO A 330 9.68 -22.70 -25.46
C PRO A 330 8.16 -22.60 -25.63
N ALA A 331 7.49 -21.69 -24.90
CA ALA A 331 6.04 -21.50 -24.98
C ALA A 331 5.63 -20.63 -26.18
N ILE A 332 6.54 -19.83 -26.74
CA ILE A 332 6.19 -18.79 -27.74
C ILE A 332 5.45 -19.36 -28.94
N LEU A 333 5.99 -20.39 -29.61
CA LEU A 333 5.39 -20.93 -30.83
C LEU A 333 4.09 -21.72 -30.56
N PRO A 334 4.03 -22.65 -29.58
CA PRO A 334 2.80 -23.37 -29.25
C PRO A 334 1.66 -22.43 -28.82
N VAL A 335 1.94 -21.49 -27.91
CA VAL A 335 0.94 -20.52 -27.42
C VAL A 335 0.48 -19.63 -28.57
N ARG A 336 1.38 -19.18 -29.46
CA ARG A 336 0.99 -18.41 -30.64
C ARG A 336 0.08 -19.21 -31.59
N LYS A 337 0.35 -20.50 -31.79
CA LYS A 337 -0.48 -21.38 -32.63
C LYS A 337 -1.89 -21.53 -32.03
N ALA A 338 -1.98 -21.80 -30.72
CA ALA A 338 -3.24 -21.90 -30.00
C ALA A 338 -4.00 -20.56 -30.01
N PHE A 339 -3.34 -19.44 -29.76
CA PHE A 339 -3.90 -18.09 -29.85
C PHE A 339 -4.54 -17.82 -31.22
N LEU A 340 -3.83 -18.11 -32.31
CA LEU A 340 -4.35 -17.89 -33.67
C LEU A 340 -5.49 -18.85 -34.03
N ARG A 341 -5.56 -20.03 -33.42
CA ARG A 341 -6.70 -20.95 -33.52
C ARG A 341 -7.91 -20.39 -32.78
N LEU A 342 -7.75 -20.06 -31.50
CA LEU A 342 -8.81 -19.50 -30.65
C LEU A 342 -9.41 -18.22 -31.24
N LYS A 343 -8.57 -17.35 -31.83
CA LYS A 343 -9.03 -16.15 -32.52
C LYS A 343 -9.90 -16.41 -33.75
N ARG A 344 -9.70 -17.55 -34.44
CA ARG A 344 -10.52 -17.96 -35.58
C ARG A 344 -11.84 -18.55 -35.12
N GLU A 345 -11.81 -19.40 -34.10
CA GLU A 345 -13.00 -20.09 -33.52
C GLU A 345 -13.85 -19.20 -32.60
N CYS A 346 -13.48 -17.93 -32.43
CA CYS A 346 -14.09 -17.03 -31.47
C CYS A 346 -15.57 -16.76 -31.81
N TYR A 347 -16.45 -16.90 -30.83
CA TYR A 347 -17.92 -16.76 -30.97
C TYR A 347 -18.62 -17.83 -31.81
N GLU A 348 -17.92 -18.90 -32.23
CA GLU A 348 -18.52 -20.00 -33.00
C GLU A 348 -19.13 -21.09 -32.11
N LYS A 349 -18.64 -21.23 -30.86
CA LYS A 349 -19.10 -22.27 -29.93
C LYS A 349 -20.31 -21.80 -29.15
N HIS A 350 -21.25 -22.72 -28.92
CA HIS A 350 -22.32 -22.49 -27.96
C HIS A 350 -21.73 -22.49 -26.55
N VAL A 351 -22.07 -21.50 -25.74
CA VAL A 351 -21.55 -21.34 -24.37
C VAL A 351 -22.73 -21.27 -23.41
N SER A 352 -22.80 -22.21 -22.47
CA SER A 352 -23.76 -22.10 -21.35
C SER A 352 -23.33 -20.94 -20.46
N MET A 353 -24.30 -20.10 -20.07
CA MET A 353 -24.05 -18.94 -19.21
C MET A 353 -24.14 -19.28 -17.70
N VAL A 354 -24.53 -20.52 -17.38
CA VAL A 354 -24.69 -20.99 -16.00
C VAL A 354 -23.36 -20.92 -15.27
N ASP A 355 -23.34 -20.26 -14.11
CA ASP A 355 -22.17 -20.09 -13.26
C ASP A 355 -20.94 -19.45 -13.93
N CYS A 356 -21.11 -18.74 -15.06
CA CYS A 356 -20.01 -18.05 -15.74
C CYS A 356 -19.68 -16.67 -15.15
N VAL A 357 -20.61 -16.05 -14.41
CA VAL A 357 -20.42 -14.74 -13.77
C VAL A 357 -20.51 -14.91 -12.27
N GLY A 358 -19.40 -14.65 -11.58
CA GLY A 358 -19.32 -14.65 -10.13
C GLY A 358 -19.03 -13.27 -9.56
N ILE A 359 -19.19 -13.14 -8.25
CA ILE A 359 -18.96 -11.90 -7.50
C ILE A 359 -17.85 -12.13 -6.48
N SER A 360 -16.87 -11.23 -6.41
CA SER A 360 -15.94 -11.21 -5.29
C SER A 360 -16.61 -10.63 -4.06
N PHE A 361 -16.58 -11.36 -2.96
CA PHE A 361 -17.22 -11.03 -1.70
C PHE A 361 -16.17 -10.90 -0.59
N GLU A 362 -16.11 -9.73 0.03
CA GLU A 362 -15.14 -9.37 1.05
C GLU A 362 -15.90 -9.26 2.39
N PRO A 363 -16.03 -10.35 3.16
CA PRO A 363 -16.86 -10.37 4.36
C PRO A 363 -16.27 -9.47 5.44
N GLU A 364 -17.11 -8.61 6.02
CA GLU A 364 -16.74 -7.73 7.13
C GLU A 364 -17.67 -7.99 8.32
N ARG A 365 -17.10 -8.30 9.50
CA ARG A 365 -17.89 -8.68 10.68
C ARG A 365 -19.00 -7.69 11.05
N ALA A 366 -18.70 -6.39 10.97
CA ALA A 366 -19.64 -5.35 11.37
C ALA A 366 -20.80 -5.15 10.39
N SER A 367 -20.65 -5.59 9.13
CA SER A 367 -21.60 -5.30 8.04
C SER A 367 -22.11 -6.55 7.32
N PHE A 368 -21.70 -7.75 7.75
CA PHE A 368 -21.89 -9.01 7.04
C PHE A 368 -23.34 -9.30 6.64
N ASP A 369 -24.32 -9.11 7.53
CA ASP A 369 -25.73 -9.39 7.20
C ASP A 369 -26.26 -8.40 6.14
N GLY A 370 -25.80 -7.15 6.17
CA GLY A 370 -26.08 -6.18 5.10
C GLY A 370 -25.45 -6.61 3.77
N GLN A 371 -24.21 -7.11 3.80
CA GLN A 371 -23.51 -7.62 2.61
C GLN A 371 -24.26 -8.81 2.00
N LEU A 372 -24.72 -9.75 2.82
CA LEU A 372 -25.55 -10.88 2.40
C LEU A 372 -26.87 -10.42 1.78
N SER A 373 -27.53 -9.41 2.36
CA SER A 373 -28.76 -8.86 1.78
C SER A 373 -28.53 -8.28 0.39
N MET A 374 -27.41 -7.59 0.15
CA MET A 374 -27.07 -7.08 -1.18
C MET A 374 -26.77 -8.20 -2.18
N LEU A 375 -26.06 -9.24 -1.74
CA LEU A 375 -25.75 -10.40 -2.59
C LEU A 375 -27.03 -11.17 -2.97
N ALA A 376 -27.96 -11.35 -2.03
CA ALA A 376 -29.21 -12.08 -2.24
C ALA A 376 -30.07 -11.46 -3.37
N GLU A 377 -29.98 -10.15 -3.59
CA GLU A 377 -30.67 -9.49 -4.71
C GLU A 377 -30.14 -9.87 -6.09
N LEU A 378 -28.91 -10.39 -6.17
CA LEU A 378 -28.32 -10.92 -7.41
C LEU A 378 -28.73 -12.38 -7.68
N GLY A 379 -29.46 -13.01 -6.74
CA GLY A 379 -29.82 -14.42 -6.81
C GLY A 379 -28.64 -15.34 -6.47
N LYS A 380 -28.74 -16.60 -6.92
CA LYS A 380 -27.67 -17.58 -6.72
C LYS A 380 -26.59 -17.35 -7.77
N VAL A 381 -25.40 -16.98 -7.30
CA VAL A 381 -24.23 -16.72 -8.13
C VAL A 381 -22.99 -17.38 -7.52
N PRO A 382 -21.98 -17.75 -8.33
CA PRO A 382 -20.66 -18.06 -7.82
C PRO A 382 -20.07 -16.90 -7.03
N VAL A 383 -19.38 -17.21 -5.93
CA VAL A 383 -18.77 -16.22 -5.04
C VAL A 383 -17.30 -16.56 -4.83
N LEU A 384 -16.43 -15.56 -4.87
CA LEU A 384 -15.01 -15.70 -4.50
C LEU A 384 -14.73 -14.93 -3.22
N VAL A 385 -14.31 -15.65 -2.16
CA VAL A 385 -13.93 -15.07 -0.86
C VAL A 385 -12.40 -15.13 -0.69
N ARG A 386 -11.79 -14.07 -0.17
CA ARG A 386 -10.35 -14.04 0.09
C ARG A 386 -10.07 -14.41 1.54
N LEU A 387 -9.06 -15.23 1.76
CA LEU A 387 -8.51 -15.55 3.07
C LEU A 387 -7.08 -14.99 3.10
N TYR A 388 -6.79 -14.09 4.05
CA TYR A 388 -5.51 -13.39 4.07
C TYR A 388 -4.61 -13.92 5.18
N ARG A 389 -3.35 -14.22 4.83
CA ARG A 389 -2.39 -14.73 5.83
C ARG A 389 -2.00 -13.68 6.87
N HIS A 390 -2.00 -12.39 6.53
CA HIS A 390 -1.61 -11.34 7.46
C HIS A 390 -2.66 -11.03 8.54
N GLU A 391 -3.89 -11.51 8.36
CA GLU A 391 -4.97 -11.34 9.33
C GLU A 391 -4.78 -12.31 10.52
N GLN A 392 -5.49 -12.02 11.62
CA GLN A 392 -5.47 -12.85 12.81
C GLN A 392 -6.35 -14.09 12.63
N ASP A 393 -6.08 -15.15 13.41
CA ASP A 393 -6.82 -16.41 13.36
C ASP A 393 -8.34 -16.22 13.60
N THR A 394 -8.73 -15.23 14.41
CA THR A 394 -10.14 -14.88 14.65
C THR A 394 -10.86 -14.35 13.40
N GLU A 395 -10.12 -13.72 12.50
CA GLU A 395 -10.65 -13.21 11.24
C GLU A 395 -10.70 -14.31 10.19
N LEU A 396 -9.68 -15.18 10.13
CA LEU A 396 -9.71 -16.40 9.31
C LEU A 396 -10.94 -17.27 9.66
N ALA A 397 -11.19 -17.49 10.96
CA ALA A 397 -12.35 -18.25 11.43
C ALA A 397 -13.69 -17.60 11.01
N PHE A 398 -13.78 -16.27 11.08
CA PHE A 398 -14.99 -15.55 10.64
C PHE A 398 -15.19 -15.64 9.12
N ARG A 399 -14.14 -15.51 8.33
CA ARG A 399 -14.22 -15.67 6.87
C ARG A 399 -14.62 -17.09 6.47
N ALA A 400 -14.12 -18.10 7.18
CA ALA A 400 -14.55 -19.49 6.96
C ALA A 400 -16.03 -19.69 7.30
N GLU A 401 -16.51 -19.10 8.40
CA GLU A 401 -17.94 -19.12 8.73
C GLU A 401 -18.78 -18.37 7.67
N ALA A 402 -18.27 -17.26 7.13
CA ALA A 402 -18.91 -16.57 6.01
C ALA A 402 -18.99 -17.47 4.76
N VAL A 403 -17.94 -18.22 4.44
CA VAL A 403 -17.94 -19.21 3.34
C VAL A 403 -19.03 -20.26 3.56
N ARG A 404 -19.18 -20.80 4.78
CA ARG A 404 -20.25 -21.74 5.12
C ARG A 404 -21.64 -21.13 4.92
N ARG A 405 -21.89 -19.94 5.47
CA ARG A 405 -23.19 -19.25 5.33
C ARG A 405 -23.53 -18.93 3.86
N LEU A 406 -22.55 -18.59 3.04
CA LEU A 406 -22.73 -18.36 1.60
C LEU A 406 -23.09 -19.67 0.88
N SER A 407 -22.42 -20.77 1.20
CA SER A 407 -22.71 -22.09 0.64
C SER A 407 -24.12 -22.58 1.04
N GLU A 408 -24.50 -22.40 2.31
CA GLU A 408 -25.85 -22.72 2.82
C GLU A 408 -26.95 -21.88 2.17
N ALA A 409 -26.65 -20.65 1.78
CA ALA A 409 -27.54 -19.81 0.98
C ALA A 409 -27.65 -20.25 -0.49
N GLY A 410 -26.90 -21.29 -0.90
CA GLY A 410 -26.95 -21.91 -2.22
C GLY A 410 -26.00 -21.31 -3.25
N HIS A 411 -24.98 -20.57 -2.81
CA HIS A 411 -23.92 -20.07 -3.69
C HIS A 411 -22.83 -21.13 -3.91
N SER A 412 -22.29 -21.21 -5.12
CA SER A 412 -21.02 -21.92 -5.35
C SER A 412 -19.88 -21.04 -4.84
N VAL A 413 -19.16 -21.47 -3.80
CA VAL A 413 -18.14 -20.63 -3.14
C VAL A 413 -16.75 -21.12 -3.50
N SER A 414 -15.93 -20.24 -4.07
CA SER A 414 -14.49 -20.42 -4.20
C SER A 414 -13.76 -19.57 -3.17
N VAL A 415 -12.57 -19.98 -2.77
CA VAL A 415 -11.70 -19.19 -1.89
C VAL A 415 -10.36 -18.89 -2.54
N SER A 416 -9.77 -17.72 -2.25
CA SER A 416 -8.42 -17.34 -2.67
C SER A 416 -7.51 -17.20 -1.46
N LEU A 417 -6.41 -17.94 -1.44
CA LEU A 417 -5.40 -17.89 -0.38
C LEU A 417 -4.39 -16.78 -0.68
N VAL A 418 -4.47 -15.68 0.06
CA VAL A 418 -3.72 -14.47 -0.23
C VAL A 418 -2.50 -14.36 0.67
N GLN A 419 -1.32 -14.34 0.04
CA GLN A 419 -0.04 -14.15 0.72
C GLN A 419 0.29 -12.67 0.98
N ASP A 420 1.09 -12.44 2.00
CA ASP A 420 1.86 -11.21 2.22
C ASP A 420 3.36 -11.53 2.37
N ARG A 421 4.20 -10.51 2.58
CA ARG A 421 5.65 -10.70 2.50
C ARG A 421 6.21 -11.73 3.47
N ARG A 422 5.65 -11.82 4.67
CA ARG A 422 6.13 -12.75 5.70
C ARG A 422 6.00 -14.24 5.28
N ALA A 423 5.08 -14.59 4.38
CA ALA A 423 4.82 -15.95 3.90
C ALA A 423 5.94 -16.45 2.98
N VAL A 424 6.69 -15.53 2.37
CA VAL A 424 7.87 -15.85 1.56
C VAL A 424 9.12 -15.97 2.43
N ILE A 425 9.30 -15.07 3.41
CA ILE A 425 10.51 -15.06 4.27
C ILE A 425 10.46 -16.10 5.39
N GLU A 426 9.25 -16.51 5.82
CA GLU A 426 8.99 -17.53 6.82
C GLU A 426 8.05 -18.60 6.22
N PRO A 427 8.53 -19.52 5.37
CA PRO A 427 7.67 -20.47 4.66
C PRO A 427 6.76 -21.32 5.56
N ALA A 428 7.21 -21.64 6.77
CA ALA A 428 6.44 -22.40 7.74
C ALA A 428 5.14 -21.69 8.17
N CYS A 429 5.11 -20.35 8.22
CA CYS A 429 3.88 -19.65 8.56
C CYS A 429 2.87 -19.65 7.39
N TRP A 430 3.35 -19.73 6.15
CA TRP A 430 2.49 -19.90 4.98
C TRP A 430 1.89 -21.29 4.93
N GLU A 431 2.71 -22.32 5.13
CA GLU A 431 2.26 -23.71 5.17
C GLU A 431 1.18 -23.91 6.24
N ARG A 432 1.43 -23.45 7.47
CA ARG A 432 0.42 -23.49 8.55
C ARG A 432 -0.87 -22.79 8.15
N PHE A 433 -0.80 -21.57 7.60
CA PHE A 433 -1.99 -20.84 7.16
C PHE A 433 -2.80 -21.58 6.10
N VAL A 434 -2.14 -22.20 5.12
CA VAL A 434 -2.83 -22.98 4.08
C VAL A 434 -3.57 -24.16 4.71
N HIS A 435 -2.92 -24.89 5.62
CA HIS A 435 -3.53 -26.01 6.34
C HIS A 435 -4.71 -25.57 7.21
N ASP A 436 -4.53 -24.51 8.00
CA ASP A 436 -5.57 -23.96 8.87
C ASP A 436 -6.77 -23.47 8.05
N ALA A 437 -6.53 -22.80 6.92
CA ALA A 437 -7.58 -22.34 6.02
C ALA A 437 -8.36 -23.53 5.41
N LEU A 438 -7.66 -24.53 4.88
CA LEU A 438 -8.30 -25.69 4.26
C LEU A 438 -9.06 -26.55 5.28
N ALA A 439 -8.53 -26.73 6.48
CA ALA A 439 -9.23 -27.43 7.56
C ALA A 439 -10.61 -26.83 7.86
N LEU A 440 -10.78 -25.52 7.64
CA LEU A 440 -12.03 -24.81 7.90
C LEU A 440 -12.99 -24.77 6.70
N VAL A 441 -12.49 -24.88 5.45
CA VAL A 441 -13.31 -24.59 4.26
C VAL A 441 -13.32 -25.69 3.20
N ALA A 442 -12.42 -26.68 3.24
CA ALA A 442 -12.23 -27.65 2.16
C ALA A 442 -13.50 -28.41 1.78
N ASP A 443 -14.36 -28.75 2.75
CA ASP A 443 -15.61 -29.49 2.51
C ASP A 443 -16.74 -28.62 1.96
N THR A 444 -16.55 -27.29 1.90
CA THR A 444 -17.59 -26.32 1.53
C THR A 444 -17.31 -25.65 0.18
N VAL A 445 -16.05 -25.60 -0.25
CA VAL A 445 -15.62 -24.80 -1.41
C VAL A 445 -15.60 -25.59 -2.72
N ASP A 446 -15.99 -24.93 -3.81
CA ASP A 446 -15.88 -25.42 -5.19
C ASP A 446 -14.43 -25.44 -5.67
N MET A 447 -13.70 -24.34 -5.43
CA MET A 447 -12.32 -24.17 -5.85
C MET A 447 -11.50 -23.39 -4.83
N VAL A 448 -10.19 -23.66 -4.81
CA VAL A 448 -9.19 -22.93 -4.02
C VAL A 448 -8.15 -22.33 -4.97
N GLU A 449 -8.06 -21.00 -4.99
CA GLU A 449 -7.02 -20.27 -5.70
C GLU A 449 -5.75 -20.16 -4.84
N VAL A 450 -4.61 -20.54 -5.40
CA VAL A 450 -3.30 -20.38 -4.75
C VAL A 450 -2.49 -19.26 -5.40
N GLY A 451 -2.03 -18.36 -4.54
CA GLY A 451 -1.29 -17.16 -4.95
C GLY A 451 -2.24 -16.02 -5.29
N HIS A 452 -1.71 -14.79 -5.23
CA HIS A 452 -2.49 -13.59 -5.51
C HIS A 452 -1.59 -12.51 -6.12
N ALA A 453 -1.90 -12.05 -7.33
CA ALA A 453 -1.15 -11.02 -8.05
C ALA A 453 0.37 -11.27 -8.05
N ILE A 454 0.77 -12.50 -8.42
CA ILE A 454 2.13 -13.03 -8.19
C ILE A 454 3.28 -12.27 -8.87
N ASN A 455 2.97 -11.45 -9.86
CA ASN A 455 3.91 -10.58 -10.59
C ASN A 455 3.93 -9.13 -10.07
N ARG A 456 3.43 -8.88 -8.86
CA ARG A 456 3.47 -7.57 -8.19
C ARG A 456 4.20 -7.67 -6.86
N SER A 457 5.33 -7.00 -6.74
CA SER A 457 6.16 -7.01 -5.54
C SER A 457 5.47 -6.52 -4.26
N LYS A 458 4.44 -5.66 -4.39
CA LYS A 458 3.63 -5.21 -3.25
C LYS A 458 2.87 -6.35 -2.57
N TRP A 459 2.57 -7.43 -3.29
CA TRP A 459 1.96 -8.67 -2.77
C TRP A 459 3.00 -9.65 -2.22
N GLY A 460 4.21 -9.17 -1.91
CA GLY A 460 5.23 -9.94 -1.21
C GLY A 460 6.14 -10.79 -2.10
N ILE A 461 5.91 -10.87 -3.41
CA ILE A 461 6.65 -11.74 -4.34
C ILE A 461 7.52 -10.91 -5.30
N TRP A 462 8.83 -11.13 -5.28
CA TRP A 462 9.79 -10.44 -6.15
C TRP A 462 10.18 -11.22 -7.40
N GLY A 463 9.94 -12.53 -7.44
CA GLY A 463 10.29 -13.36 -8.58
C GLY A 463 9.77 -14.80 -8.52
N PRO A 464 10.00 -15.59 -9.59
CA PRO A 464 9.47 -16.95 -9.70
C PRO A 464 9.93 -17.92 -8.61
N ASP A 465 11.11 -17.71 -8.02
CA ASP A 465 11.62 -18.55 -6.92
C ASP A 465 10.81 -18.37 -5.64
N GLU A 466 10.50 -17.12 -5.32
CA GLU A 466 9.70 -16.77 -4.15
C GLU A 466 8.26 -17.25 -4.33
N HIS A 467 7.74 -17.22 -5.56
CA HIS A 467 6.47 -17.86 -5.88
C HIS A 467 6.52 -19.39 -5.65
N ALA A 468 7.59 -20.07 -6.08
CA ALA A 468 7.73 -21.51 -5.85
C ALA A 468 7.77 -21.91 -4.36
N VAL A 469 8.20 -21.02 -3.47
CA VAL A 469 8.10 -21.21 -2.01
C VAL A 469 6.63 -21.35 -1.58
N LEU A 470 5.76 -20.48 -2.09
CA LEU A 470 4.34 -20.48 -1.74
C LEU A 470 3.63 -21.73 -2.27
N ILE A 471 3.97 -22.16 -3.49
CA ILE A 471 3.36 -23.35 -4.08
C ILE A 471 3.72 -24.63 -3.32
N ARG A 472 4.90 -24.70 -2.67
CA ARG A 472 5.23 -25.84 -1.81
C ARG A 472 4.29 -25.98 -0.62
N GLY A 473 3.83 -24.86 -0.03
CA GLY A 473 2.83 -24.88 1.03
C GLY A 473 1.51 -25.48 0.55
N ALA A 474 1.01 -25.04 -0.61
CA ALA A 474 -0.21 -25.60 -1.21
C ALA A 474 -0.05 -27.08 -1.60
N LEU A 475 1.11 -27.47 -2.16
CA LEU A 475 1.39 -28.86 -2.50
C LEU A 475 1.35 -29.77 -1.25
N SER A 476 1.89 -29.31 -0.12
CA SER A 476 1.86 -30.10 1.12
C SER A 476 0.42 -30.41 1.56
N ALA A 477 -0.45 -29.39 1.52
CA ALA A 477 -1.83 -29.52 1.94
C ALA A 477 -2.71 -30.26 0.92
N ALA A 478 -2.40 -30.17 -0.37
CA ALA A 478 -3.16 -30.87 -1.41
C ALA A 478 -3.19 -32.40 -1.22
N SER A 479 -2.18 -32.98 -0.56
CA SER A 479 -2.16 -34.41 -0.22
C SER A 479 -3.17 -34.81 0.86
N GLU A 480 -3.47 -33.89 1.78
CA GLU A 480 -4.43 -34.09 2.88
C GLU A 480 -5.87 -33.78 2.44
N TYR A 481 -6.04 -32.87 1.48
CA TYR A 481 -7.34 -32.44 0.95
C TYR A 481 -7.48 -32.77 -0.55
N PRO A 482 -7.54 -34.06 -0.95
CA PRO A 482 -7.55 -34.46 -2.36
C PRO A 482 -8.84 -34.11 -3.11
N SER A 483 -9.92 -33.75 -2.40
CA SER A 483 -11.18 -33.28 -2.99
C SER A 483 -11.12 -31.83 -3.48
N VAL A 484 -10.13 -31.06 -3.02
CA VAL A 484 -10.02 -29.63 -3.36
C VAL A 484 -9.58 -29.45 -4.80
N SER A 485 -10.37 -28.68 -5.56
CA SER A 485 -10.01 -28.25 -6.91
C SER A 485 -9.16 -26.98 -6.87
N TRP A 486 -7.90 -27.07 -7.27
CA TRP A 486 -6.99 -25.93 -7.26
C TRP A 486 -7.09 -25.09 -8.53
N ILE A 487 -6.99 -23.76 -8.41
CA ILE A 487 -6.79 -22.84 -9.54
C ILE A 487 -5.59 -21.91 -9.25
N GLY A 488 -4.97 -21.39 -10.30
CA GLY A 488 -3.78 -20.55 -10.16
C GLY A 488 -3.19 -20.13 -11.51
N PRO A 489 -2.15 -19.29 -11.54
CA PRO A 489 -1.38 -18.83 -10.40
C PRO A 489 -1.74 -17.38 -9.99
N ALA A 490 -2.94 -16.89 -10.36
CA ALA A 490 -3.40 -15.53 -10.07
C ALA A 490 -2.40 -14.44 -10.51
N GLY A 491 -1.99 -14.47 -11.78
CA GLY A 491 -1.24 -13.36 -12.38
C GLY A 491 -2.11 -12.10 -12.50
N ILE A 492 -1.52 -10.91 -12.57
CA ILE A 492 -2.27 -9.65 -12.73
C ILE A 492 -1.77 -8.82 -13.91
N ASP A 493 -2.70 -8.14 -14.58
CA ASP A 493 -2.51 -7.30 -15.77
C ASP A 493 -1.90 -8.08 -16.95
N PHE A 494 -1.50 -7.36 -18.00
CA PHE A 494 -0.96 -7.96 -19.23
C PHE A 494 0.55 -8.28 -19.13
N GLU A 495 0.92 -9.20 -18.23
CA GLU A 495 2.31 -9.63 -17.97
C GLU A 495 2.49 -11.16 -18.03
N TYR A 496 2.00 -11.78 -19.09
CA TYR A 496 2.04 -13.24 -19.27
C TYR A 496 3.42 -13.93 -19.24
N PRO A 497 4.56 -13.30 -19.57
CA PRO A 497 5.86 -13.95 -19.39
C PRO A 497 6.10 -14.43 -17.95
N PHE A 498 5.63 -13.67 -16.95
CA PHE A 498 5.74 -14.10 -15.56
C PHE A 498 4.83 -15.28 -15.25
N VAL A 499 3.59 -15.27 -15.75
CA VAL A 499 2.63 -16.38 -15.60
C VAL A 499 3.16 -17.67 -16.21
N LEU A 500 3.74 -17.60 -17.41
CA LEU A 500 4.40 -18.73 -18.07
C LEU A 500 5.55 -19.28 -17.22
N ALA A 501 6.38 -18.40 -16.66
CA ALA A 501 7.47 -18.80 -15.77
C ALA A 501 6.96 -19.42 -14.46
N ALA A 502 5.88 -18.89 -13.89
CA ALA A 502 5.25 -19.44 -12.69
C ALA A 502 4.70 -20.85 -12.96
N LEU A 503 3.89 -21.04 -14.00
CA LEU A 503 3.31 -22.34 -14.38
C LEU A 503 4.37 -23.39 -14.72
N ARG A 504 5.49 -22.99 -15.30
CA ARG A 504 6.60 -23.91 -15.56
C ARG A 504 7.26 -24.42 -14.28
N ASN A 505 7.24 -23.60 -13.22
CA ASN A 505 7.78 -23.95 -11.91
C ASN A 505 6.73 -24.61 -11.00
N PHE A 506 5.48 -24.79 -11.46
CA PHE A 506 4.49 -25.53 -10.70
C PHE A 506 4.86 -27.02 -10.62
N PRO A 507 4.68 -27.65 -9.45
CA PRO A 507 4.83 -29.09 -9.30
C PRO A 507 3.73 -29.79 -10.10
N LYS A 508 4.08 -30.89 -10.78
CA LYS A 508 3.11 -31.64 -11.62
C LYS A 508 2.07 -32.37 -10.78
N GLU A 509 2.40 -32.60 -9.52
CA GLU A 509 1.56 -33.24 -8.51
C GLU A 509 0.38 -32.34 -8.11
N LEU A 510 0.49 -31.01 -8.30
CA LEU A 510 -0.59 -30.07 -8.04
C LEU A 510 -1.24 -29.65 -9.37
N GLN A 511 -2.26 -30.41 -9.79
CA GLN A 511 -3.02 -30.10 -11.00
C GLN A 511 -3.99 -28.94 -10.75
N LEU A 512 -4.04 -28.01 -11.70
CA LEU A 512 -4.92 -26.85 -11.68
C LEU A 512 -6.11 -27.06 -12.61
N ARG A 513 -7.31 -26.95 -12.06
CA ARG A 513 -8.57 -26.99 -12.80
C ARG A 513 -8.66 -25.87 -13.84
N ALA A 514 -8.06 -24.71 -13.55
CA ALA A 514 -8.00 -23.60 -14.48
C ALA A 514 -6.80 -22.69 -14.20
N LEU A 515 -6.34 -22.02 -15.26
CA LEU A 515 -5.49 -20.85 -15.13
C LEU A 515 -6.33 -19.68 -14.59
N SER A 516 -6.01 -19.18 -13.40
CA SER A 516 -6.64 -17.98 -12.85
C SER A 516 -5.79 -16.73 -13.08
N HIS A 517 -6.45 -15.60 -13.38
CA HIS A 517 -5.77 -14.33 -13.69
C HIS A 517 -6.63 -13.10 -13.35
N HIS A 518 -6.02 -12.07 -12.79
CA HIS A 518 -6.62 -10.76 -12.55
C HIS A 518 -6.46 -9.90 -13.81
N LEU A 519 -7.43 -9.97 -14.71
CA LEU A 519 -7.27 -9.48 -16.08
C LEU A 519 -7.95 -8.14 -16.30
N TYR A 520 -7.35 -7.09 -15.74
CA TYR A 520 -7.74 -5.72 -16.03
C TYR A 520 -7.45 -5.35 -17.49
N VAL A 521 -8.36 -4.57 -18.06
CA VAL A 521 -8.09 -3.84 -19.29
C VAL A 521 -7.36 -2.56 -18.89
N ASP A 522 -6.02 -2.61 -18.92
CA ASP A 522 -5.10 -1.49 -18.67
C ASP A 522 -5.70 -0.15 -19.10
N ARG A 523 -5.43 0.94 -18.35
CA ARG A 523 -5.62 2.40 -18.56
C ARG A 523 -6.11 2.94 -19.94
N ARG A 524 -7.05 2.27 -20.59
CA ARG A 524 -7.48 2.46 -21.97
C ARG A 524 -8.99 2.65 -22.05
N GLY A 525 -9.70 2.69 -20.92
CA GLY A 525 -11.15 2.83 -20.87
C GLY A 525 -11.83 1.52 -21.25
N ALA A 526 -12.63 1.54 -22.33
CA ALA A 526 -13.45 0.43 -22.77
C ALA A 526 -12.66 -0.87 -23.06
N PRO A 527 -13.26 -2.07 -22.86
CA PRO A 527 -12.57 -3.36 -23.02
C PRO A 527 -12.07 -3.67 -24.44
N GLU A 528 -12.66 -3.07 -25.46
CA GLU A 528 -12.29 -3.20 -26.88
C GLU A 528 -11.07 -2.34 -27.23
N ASN A 529 -10.73 -1.34 -26.40
CA ASN A 529 -9.59 -0.48 -26.65
C ASN A 529 -8.28 -1.27 -26.52
N ARG A 530 -7.36 -1.02 -27.43
CA ARG A 530 -6.13 -1.82 -27.56
C ARG A 530 -4.97 -1.25 -26.73
N GLN A 531 -4.25 -2.15 -26.08
CA GLN A 531 -2.89 -1.94 -25.60
C GLN A 531 -1.92 -2.55 -26.62
N GLY A 532 -1.28 -1.69 -27.43
CA GLY A 532 -0.54 -2.16 -28.60
C GLY A 532 -1.51 -2.81 -29.59
N ARG A 533 -1.41 -4.14 -29.77
CA ARG A 533 -2.27 -4.91 -30.68
C ARG A 533 -3.37 -5.71 -29.97
N PHE A 534 -3.48 -5.61 -28.64
CA PHE A 534 -4.30 -6.49 -27.82
C PHE A 534 -5.42 -5.71 -27.11
N SER A 535 -6.67 -6.02 -27.43
CA SER A 535 -7.86 -5.67 -26.62
C SER A 535 -8.12 -6.75 -25.57
N ALA A 536 -9.20 -6.63 -24.79
CA ALA A 536 -9.64 -7.70 -23.86
C ALA A 536 -9.70 -9.07 -24.56
N LEU A 537 -10.28 -9.13 -25.76
CA LEU A 537 -10.45 -10.38 -26.50
C LEU A 537 -9.12 -11.09 -26.77
N GLU A 538 -8.12 -10.37 -27.27
CA GLU A 538 -6.82 -11.01 -27.52
C GLU A 538 -6.11 -11.38 -26.22
N LYS A 539 -6.32 -10.63 -25.13
CA LYS A 539 -5.78 -10.98 -23.81
C LYS A 539 -6.38 -12.28 -23.29
N PHE A 540 -7.69 -12.51 -23.45
CA PHE A 540 -8.36 -13.77 -23.10
C PHE A 540 -7.85 -14.95 -23.94
N ALA A 541 -7.70 -14.75 -25.26
CA ALA A 541 -7.16 -15.77 -26.15
C ALA A 541 -5.75 -16.22 -25.73
N ILE A 542 -4.91 -15.29 -25.26
CA ILE A 542 -3.58 -15.63 -24.75
C ILE A 542 -3.67 -16.39 -23.42
N ALA A 543 -4.52 -15.97 -22.48
CA ALA A 543 -4.72 -16.70 -21.21
C ALA A 543 -5.14 -18.15 -21.48
N ARG A 544 -6.15 -18.35 -22.33
CA ARG A 544 -6.62 -19.68 -22.73
C ARG A 544 -5.53 -20.50 -23.45
N ALA A 545 -4.79 -19.88 -24.36
CA ALA A 545 -3.68 -20.54 -25.05
C ALA A 545 -2.54 -20.96 -24.10
N ILE A 546 -2.28 -20.19 -23.05
CA ILE A 546 -1.31 -20.54 -22.00
C ILE A 546 -1.84 -21.71 -21.16
N ALA A 547 -3.12 -21.67 -20.78
CA ALA A 547 -3.75 -22.77 -20.06
C ALA A 547 -3.68 -24.09 -20.86
N GLU A 548 -3.95 -24.06 -22.17
CA GLU A 548 -3.86 -25.23 -23.07
C GLU A 548 -2.42 -25.72 -23.28
N TRP A 549 -1.43 -24.82 -23.17
CA TRP A 549 -0.02 -25.18 -23.31
C TRP A 549 0.57 -25.80 -22.03
N SER A 550 0.07 -25.38 -20.87
CA SER A 550 0.60 -25.77 -19.57
C SER A 550 0.18 -27.20 -19.19
N PRO A 551 1.11 -28.10 -18.87
CA PRO A 551 0.77 -29.49 -18.49
C PRO A 551 0.19 -29.61 -17.07
N VAL A 552 0.14 -28.50 -16.31
CA VAL A 552 -0.47 -28.46 -14.98
C VAL A 552 -1.87 -27.85 -15.00
N CYS A 553 -2.39 -27.45 -16.16
CA CYS A 553 -3.71 -26.86 -16.31
C CYS A 553 -4.61 -27.78 -17.15
N GLU A 554 -5.91 -27.87 -16.82
CA GLU A 554 -6.91 -28.59 -17.65
C GLU A 554 -7.30 -27.84 -18.94
N GLY A 555 -6.49 -26.88 -19.38
CA GLY A 555 -6.80 -26.04 -20.54
C GLY A 555 -7.90 -25.00 -20.31
N ARG A 556 -8.39 -24.81 -19.08
CA ARG A 556 -9.42 -23.81 -18.72
C ARG A 556 -8.81 -22.49 -18.25
N ALA A 557 -9.54 -21.39 -18.37
CA ALA A 557 -9.10 -20.07 -17.93
C ALA A 557 -10.23 -19.32 -17.20
N ILE A 558 -9.90 -18.77 -16.02
CA ILE A 558 -10.79 -18.00 -15.16
C ILE A 558 -10.21 -16.61 -14.98
N VAL A 559 -11.06 -15.59 -15.10
CA VAL A 559 -10.73 -14.25 -14.63
C VAL A 559 -11.16 -14.16 -13.17
N SER A 560 -10.22 -14.25 -12.23
CA SER A 560 -10.52 -14.24 -10.79
C SER A 560 -10.67 -12.84 -10.21
N GLU A 561 -10.30 -11.81 -10.96
CA GLU A 561 -10.49 -10.40 -10.56
C GLU A 561 -10.50 -9.49 -11.79
N VAL A 562 -11.51 -8.61 -11.87
CA VAL A 562 -11.53 -7.48 -12.80
C VAL A 562 -12.54 -6.42 -12.34
N ASN A 563 -12.20 -5.14 -12.54
CA ASN A 563 -13.12 -4.00 -12.48
C ASN A 563 -12.50 -2.74 -13.08
N TRP A 564 -13.14 -1.58 -12.82
CA TRP A 564 -12.55 -0.27 -13.01
C TRP A 564 -12.60 0.54 -11.71
N PRO A 565 -11.56 1.34 -11.43
CA PRO A 565 -11.66 2.38 -10.43
C PRO A 565 -12.65 3.47 -10.87
N LEU A 566 -13.36 4.07 -9.91
CA LEU A 566 -14.32 5.13 -10.17
C LEU A 566 -13.72 6.52 -9.95
N LYS A 567 -14.14 7.47 -10.79
CA LYS A 567 -13.83 8.90 -10.61
C LYS A 567 -14.35 9.38 -9.26
N GLY A 568 -13.56 10.18 -8.55
CA GLY A 568 -13.94 10.69 -7.23
C GLY A 568 -13.75 9.70 -6.07
N GLY A 569 -13.21 8.49 -6.32
CA GLY A 569 -12.96 7.51 -5.25
C GLY A 569 -11.84 7.86 -4.26
N GLY A 570 -11.04 8.90 -4.56
CA GLY A 570 -10.02 9.43 -3.66
C GLY A 570 -9.04 8.37 -3.11
N VAL A 571 -8.77 8.43 -1.81
CA VAL A 571 -7.96 7.42 -1.08
C VAL A 571 -8.58 6.02 -1.03
N TYR A 572 -9.87 5.86 -1.35
CA TYR A 572 -10.54 4.55 -1.42
C TYR A 572 -10.43 3.90 -2.82
N SER A 573 -9.85 4.61 -3.79
CA SER A 573 -9.58 4.07 -5.11
C SER A 573 -8.19 3.40 -5.15
N PRO A 574 -8.03 2.22 -5.76
CA PRO A 574 -6.74 1.53 -5.89
C PRO A 574 -5.63 2.35 -6.57
N VAL A 575 -6.01 3.40 -7.31
CA VAL A 575 -5.08 4.32 -7.98
C VAL A 575 -4.87 5.65 -7.26
N GLY A 576 -5.74 5.98 -6.28
CA GLY A 576 -5.61 7.16 -5.43
C GLY A 576 -5.05 6.85 -4.03
N ALA A 577 -5.07 5.58 -3.63
CA ALA A 577 -4.49 5.13 -2.37
C ALA A 577 -2.94 5.17 -2.37
N PRO A 578 -2.30 5.35 -1.20
CA PRO A 578 -2.93 5.64 0.10
C PRO A 578 -3.13 7.14 0.36
N TYR A 579 -2.63 7.99 -0.54
CA TYR A 579 -2.62 9.44 -0.39
C TYR A 579 -2.92 10.11 -1.73
N GLU A 580 -3.82 11.08 -1.70
CA GLU A 580 -4.18 11.86 -2.87
C GLU A 580 -3.13 12.93 -3.15
N SER A 581 -2.18 12.58 -4.00
CA SER A 581 -1.15 13.52 -4.43
C SER A 581 -1.74 14.79 -5.07
N PRO A 582 -1.30 15.98 -4.66
CA PRO A 582 -1.74 17.23 -5.24
C PRO A 582 -1.29 17.37 -6.69
N GLY A 583 -2.03 18.15 -7.47
CA GLY A 583 -1.73 18.44 -8.88
C GLY A 583 -2.39 17.48 -9.87
N ARG A 584 -2.02 17.61 -11.15
CA ARG A 584 -2.66 16.89 -12.25
C ARG A 584 -2.22 15.43 -12.28
N ARG A 585 -3.19 14.50 -12.21
CA ARG A 585 -2.97 13.09 -12.51
C ARG A 585 -2.86 12.86 -14.01
N PHE A 586 -1.90 12.05 -14.42
CA PHE A 586 -1.74 11.63 -15.81
C PHE A 586 -2.09 10.15 -15.94
N ASN A 587 -2.79 9.79 -17.01
CA ASN A 587 -3.23 8.42 -17.29
C ASN A 587 -4.05 7.81 -16.13
N ASP A 588 -5.01 8.57 -15.61
CA ASP A 588 -5.98 8.10 -14.63
C ASP A 588 -6.93 7.09 -15.31
N PRO A 589 -6.96 5.81 -14.90
CA PRO A 589 -7.86 4.83 -15.46
C PRO A 589 -9.30 4.95 -14.95
N SER A 590 -9.58 5.90 -14.05
CA SER A 590 -10.88 6.01 -13.40
C SER A 590 -11.98 6.40 -14.39
N VAL A 591 -13.14 5.75 -14.27
CA VAL A 591 -14.29 5.93 -15.15
C VAL A 591 -15.50 6.50 -14.38
N THR A 592 -16.51 7.02 -15.08
CA THR A 592 -17.79 7.36 -14.43
C THR A 592 -18.56 6.10 -14.05
N GLU A 593 -19.59 6.22 -13.21
CA GLU A 593 -20.42 5.07 -12.82
C GLU A 593 -21.18 4.47 -14.02
N GLU A 594 -21.56 5.31 -14.99
CA GLU A 594 -22.22 4.89 -16.24
C GLU A 594 -21.24 4.15 -17.16
N GLU A 595 -20.03 4.71 -17.35
CA GLU A 595 -18.95 4.05 -18.10
C GLU A 595 -18.61 2.68 -17.46
N TYR A 596 -18.56 2.61 -16.13
CA TYR A 596 -18.31 1.36 -15.40
C TYR A 596 -19.39 0.31 -15.67
N SER A 597 -20.67 0.70 -15.61
CA SER A 597 -21.82 -0.17 -15.91
C SER A 597 -21.75 -0.74 -17.34
N ASP A 598 -21.53 0.14 -18.33
CA ASP A 598 -21.46 -0.24 -19.74
C ASP A 598 -20.25 -1.15 -20.02
N TYR A 599 -19.09 -0.80 -19.46
CA TYR A 599 -17.86 -1.57 -19.65
C TYR A 599 -17.95 -2.95 -19.00
N MET A 600 -18.66 -3.08 -17.88
CA MET A 600 -18.88 -4.36 -17.22
C MET A 600 -19.63 -5.34 -18.10
N VAL A 601 -20.82 -4.96 -18.57
CA VAL A 601 -21.63 -5.85 -19.42
C VAL A 601 -20.84 -6.21 -20.68
N ARG A 602 -20.17 -5.25 -21.31
CA ARG A 602 -19.34 -5.51 -22.51
C ARG A 602 -18.17 -6.43 -22.23
N TYR A 603 -17.48 -6.28 -21.10
CA TYR A 603 -16.38 -7.16 -20.71
C TYR A 603 -16.87 -8.59 -20.52
N LEU A 604 -17.95 -8.79 -19.76
CA LEU A 604 -18.55 -10.11 -19.50
C LEU A 604 -18.93 -10.80 -20.82
N MET A 605 -19.58 -10.06 -21.72
CA MET A 605 -19.95 -10.52 -23.05
C MET A 605 -18.74 -10.94 -23.89
N ILE A 606 -17.69 -10.11 -23.95
CA ILE A 606 -16.46 -10.44 -24.71
C ILE A 606 -15.74 -11.64 -24.09
N ALA A 607 -15.66 -11.72 -22.76
CA ALA A 607 -14.95 -12.77 -22.06
C ALA A 607 -15.63 -14.13 -22.25
N ILE A 608 -16.90 -14.24 -21.85
CA ILE A 608 -17.62 -15.52 -21.76
C ILE A 608 -18.04 -15.99 -23.16
N CYS A 609 -18.69 -15.12 -23.95
CA CYS A 609 -19.20 -15.54 -25.26
C CYS A 609 -18.09 -15.80 -26.29
N SER A 610 -16.85 -15.35 -26.04
CA SER A 610 -15.71 -15.75 -26.89
C SER A 610 -15.41 -17.26 -26.83
N GLY A 611 -15.88 -17.95 -25.78
CA GLY A 611 -15.53 -19.34 -25.48
C GLY A 611 -14.13 -19.53 -24.92
N MET A 612 -13.46 -18.45 -24.50
CA MET A 612 -12.07 -18.47 -24.01
C MET A 612 -11.96 -18.39 -22.49
N ILE A 613 -12.95 -17.80 -21.81
CA ILE A 613 -12.98 -17.66 -20.35
C ILE A 613 -14.19 -18.42 -19.82
N ASP A 614 -13.92 -19.34 -18.89
CA ASP A 614 -14.93 -20.24 -18.32
C ASP A 614 -15.74 -19.54 -17.20
N ARG A 615 -15.11 -18.64 -16.44
CA ARG A 615 -15.74 -17.85 -15.38
C ARG A 615 -15.06 -16.49 -15.19
N VAL A 616 -15.85 -15.47 -14.88
CA VAL A 616 -15.37 -14.12 -14.49
C VAL A 616 -15.89 -13.79 -13.11
N TYR A 617 -15.00 -13.49 -12.16
CA TYR A 617 -15.33 -12.93 -10.86
C TYR A 617 -15.19 -11.41 -10.89
N TRP A 618 -16.30 -10.73 -10.71
CA TRP A 618 -16.35 -9.27 -10.70
C TRP A 618 -15.91 -8.73 -9.34
N TRP A 619 -14.93 -7.83 -9.32
CA TRP A 619 -14.40 -7.25 -8.08
C TRP A 619 -14.96 -5.83 -7.87
N SER A 620 -15.57 -5.46 -6.77
CA SER A 620 -16.16 -6.28 -5.70
C SER A 620 -17.62 -5.88 -5.52
N LEU A 621 -18.38 -6.67 -4.76
CA LEU A 621 -19.77 -6.32 -4.45
C LEU A 621 -19.87 -4.94 -3.78
N ILE A 622 -19.04 -4.69 -2.76
CA ILE A 622 -19.10 -3.48 -1.94
C ILE A 622 -17.70 -2.88 -1.83
N ALA A 623 -17.57 -1.62 -2.25
CA ALA A 623 -16.39 -0.79 -2.04
C ALA A 623 -16.68 0.66 -2.47
N ARG A 624 -16.18 1.63 -1.70
CA ARG A 624 -16.39 3.06 -1.98
C ARG A 624 -15.80 3.49 -3.33
N GLY A 625 -14.57 3.07 -3.64
CA GLY A 625 -13.84 3.56 -4.82
C GLY A 625 -14.07 2.79 -6.12
N PHE A 626 -14.72 1.62 -6.09
CA PHE A 626 -14.74 0.68 -7.23
C PHE A 626 -15.77 -0.46 -7.14
N GLY A 627 -16.56 -0.55 -6.07
CA GLY A 627 -17.53 -1.63 -5.90
C GLY A 627 -18.86 -1.34 -6.58
N LEU A 628 -19.70 -2.36 -6.72
CA LEU A 628 -21.07 -2.22 -7.25
C LEU A 628 -21.98 -1.43 -6.29
N VAL A 629 -21.71 -1.51 -4.99
CA VAL A 629 -22.41 -0.81 -3.92
C VAL A 629 -21.45 0.11 -3.17
N ASP A 630 -21.89 1.33 -2.91
CA ASP A 630 -21.19 2.34 -2.10
C ASP A 630 -21.67 2.27 -0.65
N ASN A 631 -20.74 2.02 0.28
CA ASN A 631 -20.98 1.94 1.73
C ASN A 631 -20.38 3.14 2.49
N ALA A 632 -20.31 4.32 1.85
CA ALA A 632 -19.85 5.54 2.52
C ALA A 632 -20.73 5.93 3.72
N ASP A 633 -22.06 5.82 3.58
CA ASP A 633 -23.01 5.95 4.68
C ASP A 633 -23.33 4.56 5.25
N SER A 634 -22.99 4.33 6.51
CA SER A 634 -23.24 3.05 7.19
C SER A 634 -24.73 2.74 7.42
N HIS A 635 -25.61 3.74 7.33
CA HIS A 635 -27.05 3.57 7.52
C HIS A 635 -27.80 3.36 6.20
N SER A 636 -27.22 3.78 5.07
CA SER A 636 -27.88 3.74 3.76
C SER A 636 -26.89 3.49 2.64
N TRP A 637 -26.74 2.21 2.25
CA TRP A 637 -25.88 1.83 1.13
C TRP A 637 -26.51 2.19 -0.21
N ARG A 638 -25.70 2.75 -1.11
CA ARG A 638 -26.16 3.19 -2.42
C ARG A 638 -25.73 2.21 -3.50
N LYS A 639 -26.71 1.63 -4.19
CA LYS A 639 -26.48 0.83 -5.41
C LYS A 639 -26.06 1.76 -6.55
N ARG A 640 -25.00 1.39 -7.26
CA ARG A 640 -24.56 2.09 -8.48
C ARG A 640 -25.29 1.52 -9.70
N PRO A 641 -25.33 2.23 -10.83
CA PRO A 641 -25.89 1.70 -12.08
C PRO A 641 -25.37 0.31 -12.47
N ALA A 642 -24.09 0.03 -12.21
CA ALA A 642 -23.50 -1.28 -12.45
C ALA A 642 -24.14 -2.40 -11.60
N PHE A 643 -24.62 -2.13 -10.37
CA PHE A 643 -25.33 -3.13 -9.57
C PHE A 643 -26.62 -3.57 -10.25
N ASP A 644 -27.43 -2.60 -10.69
CA ASP A 644 -28.68 -2.89 -11.40
C ASP A 644 -28.39 -3.58 -12.74
N ALA A 645 -27.30 -3.21 -13.41
CA ALA A 645 -26.92 -3.83 -14.67
C ALA A 645 -26.49 -5.29 -14.55
N ILE A 646 -25.70 -5.65 -13.53
CA ILE A 646 -25.33 -7.06 -13.31
C ILE A 646 -26.53 -7.87 -12.81
N LYS A 647 -27.39 -7.29 -11.97
CA LYS A 647 -28.64 -7.92 -11.54
C LYS A 647 -29.52 -8.27 -12.73
N TRP A 648 -29.70 -7.31 -13.64
CA TRP A 648 -30.48 -7.53 -14.86
C TRP A 648 -29.80 -8.53 -15.81
N PHE A 649 -28.49 -8.42 -16.02
CA PHE A 649 -27.71 -9.40 -16.81
C PHE A 649 -27.93 -10.82 -16.30
N LEU A 650 -27.82 -11.05 -14.99
CA LEU A 650 -27.98 -12.37 -14.37
C LEU A 650 -29.41 -12.87 -14.50
N ALA A 651 -30.41 -12.04 -14.17
CA ALA A 651 -31.82 -12.41 -14.25
C ALA A 651 -32.24 -12.84 -15.66
N VAL A 652 -31.60 -12.27 -16.68
CA VAL A 652 -31.95 -12.49 -18.07
C VAL A 652 -31.14 -13.61 -18.72
N LEU A 653 -29.83 -13.66 -18.45
CA LEU A 653 -28.88 -14.47 -19.20
C LEU A 653 -28.29 -15.65 -18.42
N ALA A 654 -28.36 -15.70 -17.09
CA ALA A 654 -27.65 -16.73 -16.31
C ALA A 654 -28.05 -18.16 -16.69
N ASP A 655 -29.31 -18.41 -17.01
CA ASP A 655 -29.83 -19.73 -17.40
C ASP A 655 -29.94 -19.92 -18.93
N SER A 656 -29.25 -19.09 -19.70
CA SER A 656 -29.27 -19.12 -21.17
C SER A 656 -28.04 -19.80 -21.77
N THR A 657 -28.11 -20.07 -23.07
CA THR A 657 -26.96 -20.48 -23.88
C THR A 657 -26.67 -19.40 -24.92
N PHE A 658 -25.45 -18.89 -24.94
CA PHE A 658 -24.95 -18.10 -26.05
C PHE A 658 -24.85 -18.98 -27.30
N VAL A 659 -25.47 -18.57 -28.41
CA VAL A 659 -25.55 -19.37 -29.65
C VAL A 659 -24.73 -18.77 -30.81
N GLY A 660 -24.36 -17.50 -30.74
CA GLY A 660 -23.56 -16.88 -31.78
C GLY A 660 -23.60 -15.36 -31.76
N ARG A 661 -22.74 -14.75 -32.59
CA ARG A 661 -22.63 -13.30 -32.70
C ARG A 661 -22.88 -12.83 -34.13
N ILE A 662 -23.82 -11.91 -34.30
CA ILE A 662 -24.06 -11.26 -35.59
C ILE A 662 -23.18 -10.02 -35.72
N THR A 663 -22.56 -9.85 -36.89
CA THR A 663 -21.80 -8.65 -37.23
C THR A 663 -22.62 -7.78 -38.18
N CYS A 664 -23.16 -6.66 -37.70
CA CYS A 664 -23.99 -5.74 -38.48
C CYS A 664 -23.20 -4.52 -38.99
N GLY A 665 -21.93 -4.73 -39.37
CA GLY A 665 -20.99 -3.68 -39.75
C GLY A 665 -19.84 -3.50 -38.76
N GLU A 666 -18.86 -2.69 -39.14
CA GLU A 666 -17.67 -2.46 -38.32
C GLU A 666 -18.02 -1.81 -36.98
N GLY A 667 -17.56 -2.40 -35.88
CA GLY A 667 -17.79 -1.88 -34.53
C GLY A 667 -19.22 -2.06 -34.01
N VAL A 668 -20.03 -2.93 -34.61
CA VAL A 668 -21.33 -3.33 -34.07
C VAL A 668 -21.24 -4.76 -33.56
N HIS A 669 -21.71 -4.98 -32.34
CA HIS A 669 -21.66 -6.26 -31.67
C HIS A 669 -23.06 -6.66 -31.23
N VAL A 670 -23.58 -7.76 -31.78
CA VAL A 670 -24.89 -8.32 -31.39
C VAL A 670 -24.71 -9.79 -31.05
N PHE A 671 -24.97 -10.14 -29.79
CA PHE A 671 -24.81 -11.49 -29.27
C PHE A 671 -26.17 -12.13 -29.09
N LEU A 672 -26.31 -13.36 -29.54
CA LEU A 672 -27.57 -14.12 -29.52
C LEU A 672 -27.56 -15.15 -28.40
N PHE A 673 -28.70 -15.29 -27.75
CA PHE A 673 -28.93 -16.21 -26.65
C PHE A 673 -30.23 -16.97 -26.84
N GLU A 674 -30.25 -18.19 -26.32
CA GLU A 674 -31.43 -19.04 -26.26
C GLU A 674 -31.62 -19.54 -24.81
N GLN A 675 -32.80 -19.28 -24.25
CA GLN A 675 -33.20 -19.82 -22.95
C GLN A 675 -33.70 -21.26 -23.10
N GLN A 676 -33.73 -22.03 -22.00
CA GLN A 676 -34.20 -23.42 -22.00
C GLN A 676 -35.63 -23.60 -22.55
N ALA A 677 -36.48 -22.58 -22.44
CA ALA A 677 -37.85 -22.58 -22.97
C ALA A 677 -37.94 -22.29 -24.48
N GLY A 678 -36.82 -22.13 -25.19
CA GLY A 678 -36.75 -21.79 -26.62
C GLY A 678 -36.87 -20.29 -26.92
N THR A 679 -37.04 -19.45 -25.90
CA THR A 679 -37.06 -17.98 -26.06
C THR A 679 -35.68 -17.48 -26.51
N LYS A 680 -35.66 -16.75 -27.62
CA LYS A 680 -34.44 -16.14 -28.17
C LYS A 680 -34.31 -14.70 -27.75
N MET A 681 -33.07 -14.28 -27.54
CA MET A 681 -32.73 -12.97 -27.04
C MET A 681 -31.46 -12.45 -27.70
N ALA A 682 -31.27 -11.14 -27.72
CA ALA A 682 -30.01 -10.56 -28.15
C ALA A 682 -29.54 -9.45 -27.23
N VAL A 683 -28.22 -9.27 -27.13
CA VAL A 683 -27.60 -8.11 -26.50
C VAL A 683 -26.74 -7.40 -27.54
N GLY A 684 -27.02 -6.12 -27.77
CA GLY A 684 -26.40 -5.33 -28.82
C GLY A 684 -25.78 -4.04 -28.33
N TYR A 685 -24.60 -3.68 -28.85
CA TYR A 685 -23.97 -2.38 -28.63
C TYR A 685 -23.05 -2.02 -29.81
N SER A 686 -22.57 -0.77 -29.84
CA SER A 686 -21.58 -0.32 -30.83
C SER A 686 -20.37 0.38 -30.20
N HIS A 687 -19.18 0.09 -30.74
CA HIS A 687 -17.93 0.74 -30.36
C HIS A 687 -16.90 0.70 -31.52
N PRO A 688 -16.16 1.79 -31.78
CA PRO A 688 -16.26 3.11 -31.15
C PRO A 688 -17.46 3.90 -31.69
N GLY A 689 -18.11 4.64 -30.79
CA GLY A 689 -19.20 5.57 -31.12
C GLY A 689 -20.55 4.91 -31.38
N GLY A 690 -21.58 5.75 -31.49
CA GLY A 690 -22.93 5.31 -31.79
C GLY A 690 -23.14 5.02 -33.28
N ARG A 691 -23.89 3.98 -33.59
CA ARG A 691 -24.24 3.61 -34.96
C ARG A 691 -25.72 3.31 -35.08
N ARG A 692 -26.32 3.80 -36.17
CA ARG A 692 -27.68 3.41 -36.55
C ARG A 692 -27.60 2.11 -37.32
N VAL A 693 -28.35 1.10 -36.90
CA VAL A 693 -28.28 -0.26 -37.43
C VAL A 693 -29.68 -0.78 -37.66
N ASP A 694 -29.89 -1.39 -38.82
CA ASP A 694 -31.10 -2.16 -39.10
C ASP A 694 -30.88 -3.58 -38.58
N LEU A 695 -31.70 -3.99 -37.63
CA LEU A 695 -31.54 -5.30 -36.99
C LEU A 695 -31.93 -6.41 -37.97
N PRO A 696 -31.16 -7.52 -38.00
CA PRO A 696 -31.43 -8.65 -38.88
C PRO A 696 -32.57 -9.55 -38.38
N PHE A 697 -33.27 -9.14 -37.32
CA PHE A 697 -34.33 -9.89 -36.65
C PHE A 697 -35.42 -8.96 -36.13
N GLY A 698 -36.60 -9.52 -35.86
CA GLY A 698 -37.65 -8.86 -35.09
C GLY A 698 -37.43 -9.03 -33.59
N CYS A 699 -38.00 -8.16 -32.77
CA CYS A 699 -38.06 -8.31 -31.32
C CYS A 699 -39.32 -7.64 -30.76
N ASP A 700 -39.85 -8.16 -29.66
CA ASP A 700 -41.06 -7.62 -29.03
C ASP A 700 -40.78 -6.34 -28.25
N SER A 701 -39.60 -6.26 -27.61
CA SER A 701 -39.22 -5.12 -26.79
C SER A 701 -37.71 -4.94 -26.72
N ILE A 702 -37.31 -3.70 -26.41
CA ILE A 702 -35.91 -3.29 -26.29
C ILE A 702 -35.75 -2.63 -24.92
N LEU A 703 -34.80 -3.12 -24.14
CA LEU A 703 -34.52 -2.69 -22.78
C LEU A 703 -33.08 -2.20 -22.67
N ASP A 704 -32.83 -1.25 -21.78
CA ASP A 704 -31.47 -0.83 -21.43
C ASP A 704 -30.79 -1.83 -20.47
N SER A 705 -29.54 -1.54 -20.10
CA SER A 705 -28.77 -2.39 -19.20
C SER A 705 -29.36 -2.51 -17.79
N THR A 706 -30.30 -1.65 -17.41
CA THR A 706 -31.00 -1.68 -16.11
C THR A 706 -32.41 -2.27 -16.19
N GLY A 707 -32.82 -2.78 -17.35
CA GLY A 707 -34.13 -3.38 -17.58
C GLY A 707 -35.26 -2.39 -17.86
N ARG A 708 -34.95 -1.13 -18.17
CA ARG A 708 -35.97 -0.11 -18.52
C ARG A 708 -36.20 -0.05 -20.02
N PHE A 709 -37.42 0.22 -20.46
CA PHE A 709 -37.75 0.33 -21.89
C PHE A 709 -36.93 1.43 -22.57
N ALA A 710 -36.23 1.06 -23.65
CA ALA A 710 -35.53 2.01 -24.51
C ALA A 710 -36.51 2.59 -25.54
N GLN A 711 -36.46 3.91 -25.77
CA GLN A 711 -37.24 4.54 -26.84
C GLN A 711 -36.66 4.16 -28.20
N VAL A 712 -37.47 3.56 -29.06
CA VAL A 712 -37.07 3.18 -30.42
C VAL A 712 -38.03 3.74 -31.46
N ALA A 713 -37.48 4.37 -32.49
CA ALA A 713 -38.23 4.91 -33.63
C ALA A 713 -38.09 3.98 -34.85
N GLY A 714 -38.99 3.00 -34.97
CA GLY A 714 -39.06 2.08 -36.13
C GLY A 714 -38.08 0.90 -36.06
N ARG A 715 -37.82 0.25 -37.21
CA ARG A 715 -36.92 -0.93 -37.33
C ARG A 715 -35.42 -0.61 -37.22
N SER A 716 -35.06 0.66 -37.25
CA SER A 716 -33.68 1.13 -37.25
C SER A 716 -33.30 1.64 -35.86
N VAL A 717 -32.40 0.93 -35.18
CA VAL A 717 -32.05 1.19 -33.77
C VAL A 717 -30.73 1.95 -33.69
N GLN A 718 -30.68 2.93 -32.79
CA GLN A 718 -29.44 3.63 -32.47
C GLN A 718 -28.69 2.86 -31.38
N LEU A 719 -27.63 2.14 -31.77
CA LEU A 719 -26.70 1.53 -30.84
C LEU A 719 -25.66 2.55 -30.40
N SER A 720 -25.16 2.38 -29.18
CA SER A 720 -24.07 3.18 -28.60
C SER A 720 -23.16 2.28 -27.76
N GLY A 721 -22.25 2.88 -27.00
CA GLY A 721 -21.43 2.13 -26.05
C GLY A 721 -22.21 1.48 -24.92
N SER A 722 -23.48 1.86 -24.73
CA SER A 722 -24.39 1.32 -23.72
C SER A 722 -25.16 0.11 -24.29
N PRO A 723 -25.08 -1.08 -23.67
CA PRO A 723 -25.76 -2.27 -24.16
C PRO A 723 -27.28 -2.18 -24.10
N LEU A 724 -27.92 -2.67 -25.16
CA LEU A 724 -29.37 -2.87 -25.24
C LEU A 724 -29.71 -4.36 -25.31
N TYR A 725 -30.79 -4.75 -24.65
CA TYR A 725 -31.33 -6.09 -24.61
C TYR A 725 -32.57 -6.14 -25.51
N PHE A 726 -32.57 -7.08 -26.45
CA PHE A 726 -33.67 -7.35 -27.38
C PHE A 726 -34.35 -8.64 -26.94
N MET A 727 -35.62 -8.53 -26.55
CA MET A 727 -36.40 -9.64 -25.99
C MET A 727 -37.24 -10.31 -27.08
N ASN A 728 -37.41 -11.64 -26.98
CA ASN A 728 -38.23 -12.46 -27.88
C ASN A 728 -37.88 -12.24 -29.35
N VAL A 729 -36.63 -12.55 -29.69
CA VAL A 729 -36.09 -12.37 -31.03
C VAL A 729 -36.68 -13.41 -32.00
N THR A 730 -37.21 -12.95 -33.14
CA THR A 730 -37.82 -13.79 -34.20
C THR A 730 -37.00 -13.79 -35.48
#